data_AF-A0A7J9DN84-F1
#
_entry.id   AF-A0A7J9DN84-F1
#
_cell.length_a   1.000
_cell.length_b   1.000
_cell.length_c   1.000
_cell.angle_alpha   90.00
_cell.angle_beta   90.00
_cell.angle_gamma   90.00
#
_symmetry.space_group_name_H-M   'P 1'
#
loop_
_entity.id
_entity.type
_entity.pdbx_description
1 polymer ?
#
loop_
_entity_poly.entity_id
_entity_poly.type
_entity_poly.pdbx_seq_one_letter_code
_entity_poly.pdbx_strand_id
1 'polypeptide(L)'
;VRAKHKEVCLHKDSPLGETILECYNCGCRNVFLLGFISAKTESVVVLLCREPCLNVNALKDMNWDLSQWCPLIDDRCFLQWLVKIPSEKEQLRARQISAQQINKVEELWKTNPDASLEDLEKPGVDDEPQPVALKYEDAYQYQNVFAPLIKLEADYDKMMKESQSKDNVTVRWDIGLNKKRIAYFVFPKEDNELRLVPGDELRLRYSGDAAHPAWQSVGHVIKLTAQEEVALELRASQGVPVDVNHGFSVDFVWKSTSFDRMQGAMKTFAVDETSVSGYIYHHLLGHEVEVQMVRNALPRRFGAPGLPELNASQVFAVKSVLQKPISLIQGPPGTGKTVTSAAIVYHMAKQGQGQVLVCAPSNVAVDQLAEKISATGLKVVRLCAKSREAVSSPVEHLTLHYQVQHLDTSEKSELHKLQQLKDEQGELSSSDEKKYKALKRATEREISQSADVICCTCVGAGDPRLANFRFRQVLIDESTQATEPECLIPLVLGAKQVVLVGDHCQLGPVIMCKKAARAGLAQSLFERLILLGVKPIRLQVQYRMHPCLSEFPSNSFYEGTLQNGVTINERQSSGIDFPWPVPNRPMFFYVQMGQEEISASGTSYLNRTEAANVEKIVTTFLRSGVVPSQIGVITPYEGQRAYIVNYMSRNGALRQQLYKEIEVASVDSFQGREKDYIILSCVRSNEHQGIGFLNDPRRLNVALTRARYGIVILGNPKVLSKQALWNGLLTHYKEHECLVEGPLNNLKQSMVQFQKPKKIYNDRRLFFGGGPGIVPSDNFGSAASTSPNADRRGSRARAGAYMPPGPPNGTHKPGVHPSGFPMPRVPLPPFPGPQPYAIPARGAVHGPVGAVPQVPQPGTRGFGAGRGNGGAPIGSHLPHQQGTQQNIGTIGSSFNFPLENPNSQPSVGGPLSQPGFVNNIIGPRAESNFP
;
A
#
# COMPACT_ATOMS: atom_id res chain seq x y z
N VAL A 1 17.90 -14.45 -10.35
CA VAL A 1 17.09 -13.94 -9.21
C VAL A 1 17.78 -12.77 -8.51
N ARG A 2 18.81 -12.97 -7.67
CA ARG A 2 19.45 -11.86 -6.91
C ARG A 2 20.08 -10.81 -7.81
N ALA A 3 20.96 -11.22 -8.73
CA ALA A 3 21.46 -10.39 -9.85
C ALA A 3 20.39 -9.93 -10.88
N LYS A 4 19.08 -10.13 -10.62
CA LYS A 4 17.94 -9.78 -11.51
C LYS A 4 17.95 -10.33 -12.96
N HIS A 5 19.01 -11.02 -13.40
CA HIS A 5 19.10 -11.62 -14.75
C HIS A 5 17.97 -12.62 -15.03
N LYS A 6 17.51 -12.62 -16.30
CA LYS A 6 16.36 -13.39 -16.83
C LYS A 6 16.72 -14.35 -17.98
N GLU A 7 17.84 -14.14 -18.68
CA GLU A 7 18.26 -14.96 -19.83
C GLU A 7 19.28 -16.03 -19.42
N VAL A 8 19.29 -17.17 -20.13
CA VAL A 8 20.23 -18.28 -19.92
C VAL A 8 20.60 -18.93 -21.26
N CYS A 9 21.89 -19.20 -21.45
CA CYS A 9 22.40 -20.10 -22.50
C CYS A 9 22.80 -21.44 -21.86
N LEU A 10 22.54 -22.55 -22.55
CA LEU A 10 23.01 -23.88 -22.17
C LEU A 10 24.48 -24.06 -22.57
N HIS A 11 25.20 -24.92 -21.85
CA HIS A 11 26.59 -25.25 -22.22
C HIS A 11 26.63 -26.08 -23.50
N LYS A 12 27.67 -25.90 -24.34
CA LYS A 12 27.91 -26.68 -25.57
C LYS A 12 27.82 -28.21 -25.41
N ASP A 13 28.19 -28.74 -24.24
CA ASP A 13 28.15 -30.19 -23.93
C ASP A 13 26.79 -30.64 -23.32
N SER A 14 25.77 -29.77 -23.36
CA SER A 14 24.39 -30.07 -22.99
C SER A 14 23.74 -31.03 -24.00
N PRO A 15 22.74 -31.85 -23.60
CA PRO A 15 21.92 -32.62 -24.56
C PRO A 15 21.24 -31.79 -25.65
N LEU A 16 21.14 -30.46 -25.47
CA LEU A 16 20.59 -29.50 -26.45
C LEU A 16 21.65 -28.54 -27.03
N GLY A 17 22.94 -28.82 -26.83
CA GLY A 17 24.05 -27.97 -27.28
C GLY A 17 24.08 -26.57 -26.66
N GLU A 18 24.85 -25.68 -27.28
CA GLU A 18 24.95 -24.27 -26.91
C GLU A 18 23.74 -23.49 -27.44
N THR A 19 22.65 -23.52 -26.67
CA THR A 19 21.35 -22.97 -27.06
C THR A 19 20.88 -21.93 -26.03
N ILE A 20 20.52 -20.73 -26.51
CA ILE A 20 19.83 -19.72 -25.71
C ILE A 20 18.37 -20.14 -25.53
N LEU A 21 17.86 -20.12 -24.30
CA LEU A 21 16.48 -20.50 -24.01
C LEU A 21 15.52 -19.37 -24.39
N GLU A 22 14.76 -19.55 -25.48
CA GLU A 22 13.77 -18.58 -25.94
C GLU A 22 12.44 -19.19 -26.39
N CYS A 23 11.39 -18.36 -26.39
CA CYS A 23 10.02 -18.74 -26.79
C CYS A 23 9.90 -18.86 -28.31
N TYR A 24 9.49 -20.03 -28.79
CA TYR A 24 9.31 -20.34 -30.22
C TYR A 24 8.39 -19.34 -30.96
N ASN A 25 7.39 -18.77 -30.28
CA ASN A 25 6.42 -17.86 -30.87
C ASN A 25 6.85 -16.38 -30.85
N CYS A 26 7.78 -15.96 -29.98
CA CYS A 26 8.07 -14.52 -29.80
C CYS A 26 9.51 -14.14 -29.44
N GLY A 27 10.45 -15.08 -29.36
CA GLY A 27 11.86 -14.80 -29.01
C GLY A 27 12.11 -14.34 -27.57
N CYS A 28 11.08 -14.33 -26.70
CA CYS A 28 11.25 -13.99 -25.28
C CYS A 28 12.20 -14.97 -24.59
N ARG A 29 13.26 -14.46 -23.97
CA ARG A 29 14.34 -15.22 -23.29
C ARG A 29 14.18 -15.36 -21.78
N ASN A 30 13.06 -14.87 -21.23
CA ASN A 30 12.82 -14.81 -19.80
C ASN A 30 12.47 -16.20 -19.23
N VAL A 31 13.44 -16.88 -18.62
CA VAL A 31 13.27 -18.26 -18.10
C VAL A 31 12.18 -18.39 -17.03
N PHE A 32 11.75 -17.30 -16.38
CA PHE A 32 10.63 -17.31 -15.42
C PHE A 32 9.25 -17.21 -16.08
N LEU A 33 9.20 -16.86 -17.37
CA LEU A 33 8.01 -16.92 -18.23
C LEU A 33 7.98 -18.18 -19.10
N LEU A 34 9.12 -18.78 -19.41
CA LEU A 34 9.20 -19.96 -20.27
C LEU A 34 8.69 -21.22 -19.56
N GLY A 35 8.02 -22.05 -20.36
CA GLY A 35 7.65 -23.41 -20.05
C GLY A 35 7.60 -24.23 -21.32
N PHE A 36 7.43 -25.53 -21.18
CA PHE A 36 7.43 -26.49 -22.27
C PHE A 36 6.07 -27.13 -22.45
N ILE A 37 5.79 -27.55 -23.69
CA ILE A 37 4.70 -28.46 -24.05
C ILE A 37 5.31 -29.62 -24.83
N SER A 38 4.86 -30.85 -24.54
CA SER A 38 5.19 -32.05 -25.30
C SER A 38 4.27 -32.17 -26.52
N ALA A 39 4.84 -32.43 -27.69
CA ALA A 39 4.05 -32.81 -28.86
C ALA A 39 3.55 -34.25 -28.73
N LYS A 40 2.43 -34.58 -29.39
CA LYS A 40 1.87 -35.97 -29.41
C LYS A 40 2.83 -37.01 -30.01
N THR A 41 3.87 -36.56 -30.71
CA THR A 41 5.06 -37.34 -31.05
C THR A 41 6.14 -37.11 -29.99
N GLU A 42 6.45 -38.15 -29.22
CA GLU A 42 7.16 -38.12 -27.92
C GLU A 42 8.57 -37.49 -27.92
N SER A 43 9.13 -37.18 -29.09
CA SER A 43 10.48 -36.64 -29.27
C SER A 43 10.58 -35.12 -29.45
N VAL A 44 9.46 -34.39 -29.56
CA VAL A 44 9.47 -32.93 -29.82
C VAL A 44 8.89 -32.15 -28.64
N VAL A 45 9.68 -31.19 -28.17
CA VAL A 45 9.35 -30.27 -27.06
C VAL A 45 9.40 -28.83 -27.58
N VAL A 46 8.36 -28.05 -27.29
CA VAL A 46 8.27 -26.64 -27.73
C VAL A 46 8.28 -25.71 -26.51
N LEU A 47 9.15 -24.70 -26.53
CA LEU A 47 9.22 -23.66 -25.50
C LEU A 47 8.26 -22.51 -25.81
N LEU A 48 7.36 -22.19 -24.88
CA LEU A 48 6.40 -21.08 -24.99
C LEU A 48 6.26 -20.30 -23.68
N CYS A 49 6.01 -19.00 -23.78
CA CYS A 49 5.70 -18.15 -22.63
C CYS A 49 4.34 -18.49 -22.00
N ARG A 50 4.28 -18.53 -20.66
CA ARG A 50 3.06 -18.63 -19.85
C ARG A 50 1.97 -17.64 -20.29
N GLU A 51 2.38 -16.42 -20.61
CA GLU A 51 1.59 -15.40 -21.30
C GLU A 51 2.49 -14.55 -22.22
N PRO A 52 1.98 -13.99 -23.33
CA PRO A 52 0.65 -14.22 -23.90
C PRO A 52 0.55 -15.52 -24.71
N CYS A 53 1.69 -16.12 -25.10
CA CYS A 53 1.76 -17.18 -26.11
C CYS A 53 0.84 -18.38 -25.85
N LEU A 54 0.77 -18.86 -24.61
CA LEU A 54 -0.12 -19.98 -24.23
C LEU A 54 -1.62 -19.75 -24.55
N ASN A 55 -2.05 -18.50 -24.75
CA ASN A 55 -3.43 -18.13 -25.05
C ASN A 55 -3.64 -17.65 -26.51
N VAL A 56 -2.61 -17.72 -27.38
CA VAL A 56 -2.72 -17.31 -28.78
C VAL A 56 -3.54 -18.34 -29.56
N ASN A 57 -4.69 -17.93 -30.12
CA ASN A 57 -5.60 -18.85 -30.82
C ASN A 57 -4.94 -19.59 -31.98
N ALA A 58 -4.06 -18.94 -32.76
CA ALA A 58 -3.37 -19.56 -33.90
C ALA A 58 -2.44 -20.74 -33.51
N LEU A 59 -2.08 -20.90 -32.23
CA LEU A 59 -1.31 -22.06 -31.77
C LEU A 59 -2.21 -23.27 -31.43
N LYS A 60 -3.52 -23.09 -31.34
CA LYS A 60 -4.48 -24.20 -31.14
C LYS A 60 -4.61 -25.05 -32.41
N ASP A 61 -4.48 -24.41 -33.57
CA ASP A 61 -4.53 -25.06 -34.88
C ASP A 61 -3.29 -25.96 -35.15
N MET A 62 -2.20 -25.79 -34.40
CA MET A 62 -0.99 -26.62 -34.48
C MET A 62 -1.06 -27.95 -33.70
N ASN A 63 -2.27 -28.33 -33.23
CA ASN A 63 -2.55 -29.67 -32.65
C ASN A 63 -1.82 -29.97 -31.31
N TRP A 64 -1.17 -28.96 -30.71
CA TRP A 64 -0.50 -29.01 -29.41
C TRP A 64 -1.51 -28.95 -28.25
N ASP A 65 -1.29 -29.75 -27.21
CA ASP A 65 -2.12 -29.69 -26.01
C ASP A 65 -1.62 -28.59 -25.06
N LEU A 66 -2.17 -27.38 -25.25
CA LEU A 66 -1.86 -26.21 -24.44
C LEU A 66 -2.23 -26.38 -22.95
N SER A 67 -3.02 -27.40 -22.58
CA SER A 67 -3.32 -27.67 -21.17
C SER A 67 -2.14 -28.31 -20.41
N GLN A 68 -1.19 -28.92 -21.13
CA GLN A 68 -0.02 -29.60 -20.56
C GLN A 68 1.22 -28.70 -20.41
N TRP A 69 1.06 -27.37 -20.44
CA TRP A 69 2.17 -26.43 -20.25
C TRP A 69 2.72 -26.51 -18.82
N CYS A 70 4.01 -26.81 -18.72
CA CYS A 70 4.77 -26.90 -17.48
C CYS A 70 5.95 -25.90 -17.49
N PRO A 71 6.21 -25.17 -16.38
CA PRO A 71 7.29 -24.16 -16.34
C PRO A 71 8.68 -24.80 -16.46
N LEU A 72 9.65 -24.08 -17.04
CA LEU A 72 11.05 -24.56 -17.11
C LEU A 72 11.79 -24.56 -15.77
N ILE A 73 11.24 -23.86 -14.78
CA ILE A 73 11.76 -23.79 -13.42
C ILE A 73 10.71 -24.38 -12.46
N ASP A 74 11.08 -25.44 -11.76
CA ASP A 74 10.28 -26.14 -10.75
C ASP A 74 11.10 -26.35 -9.47
N ASP A 75 10.45 -26.33 -8.30
CA ASP A 75 11.03 -26.21 -6.95
C ASP A 75 12.33 -25.34 -6.85
N ARG A 76 12.36 -24.25 -7.62
CA ARG A 76 13.47 -23.26 -7.73
C ARG A 76 14.73 -23.71 -8.48
N CYS A 77 14.73 -24.87 -9.14
CA CYS A 77 15.78 -25.28 -10.09
C CYS A 77 15.24 -25.44 -11.51
N PHE A 78 16.11 -25.62 -12.51
CA PHE A 78 15.68 -26.02 -13.84
C PHE A 78 15.25 -27.49 -13.87
N LEU A 79 14.35 -27.85 -14.79
CA LEU A 79 13.93 -29.23 -15.01
C LEU A 79 15.13 -30.14 -15.31
N GLN A 80 15.15 -31.34 -14.70
CA GLN A 80 16.32 -32.23 -14.71
C GLN A 80 16.74 -32.73 -16.09
N TRP A 81 15.81 -32.78 -17.06
CA TRP A 81 16.09 -33.13 -18.45
C TRP A 81 16.76 -31.98 -19.24
N LEU A 82 16.54 -30.73 -18.81
CA LEU A 82 17.11 -29.52 -19.40
C LEU A 82 18.47 -29.19 -18.80
N VAL A 83 18.59 -29.29 -17.47
CA VAL A 83 19.84 -29.11 -16.72
C VAL A 83 19.95 -30.22 -15.68
N LYS A 84 20.94 -31.09 -15.83
CA LYS A 84 21.18 -32.22 -14.92
C LYS A 84 21.58 -31.72 -13.53
N ILE A 85 20.98 -32.30 -12.48
CA ILE A 85 21.43 -32.09 -11.10
C ILE A 85 22.73 -32.88 -10.87
N PRO A 86 23.82 -32.28 -10.35
CA PRO A 86 25.06 -33.01 -10.04
C PRO A 86 24.86 -34.11 -9.01
N SER A 87 25.63 -35.19 -9.09
CA SER A 87 25.56 -36.29 -8.11
C SER A 87 26.02 -35.86 -6.72
N GLU A 88 25.59 -36.57 -5.68
CA GLU A 88 26.01 -36.30 -4.29
C GLU A 88 27.54 -36.23 -4.13
N LYS A 89 28.29 -37.06 -4.87
CA LYS A 89 29.76 -37.08 -4.86
C LYS A 89 30.37 -35.79 -5.40
N GLU A 90 29.72 -35.16 -6.38
CA GLU A 90 30.15 -33.90 -6.96
C GLU A 90 29.74 -32.72 -6.06
N GLN A 91 28.54 -32.76 -5.49
CA GLN A 91 28.07 -31.77 -4.51
C GLN A 91 28.94 -31.77 -3.22
N LEU A 92 29.36 -32.94 -2.74
CA LEU A 92 30.29 -33.08 -1.60
C LEU A 92 31.72 -32.66 -1.93
N ARG A 93 32.12 -32.66 -3.22
CA ARG A 93 33.43 -32.18 -3.68
C ARG A 93 33.46 -30.66 -3.89
N ALA A 94 32.31 -30.03 -4.10
CA ALA A 94 32.20 -28.58 -4.29
C ALA A 94 32.54 -27.79 -3.01
N ARG A 95 32.92 -26.51 -3.17
CA ARG A 95 33.13 -25.58 -2.05
C ARG A 95 31.79 -25.38 -1.33
N GLN A 96 31.72 -25.79 -0.07
CA GLN A 96 30.50 -25.69 0.73
C GLN A 96 30.20 -24.23 1.08
N ILE A 97 29.37 -23.59 0.26
CA ILE A 97 28.99 -22.19 0.39
C ILE A 97 27.62 -22.08 1.07
N SER A 98 27.56 -21.34 2.18
CA SER A 98 26.29 -21.10 2.88
C SER A 98 25.42 -20.08 2.13
N ALA A 99 24.10 -20.15 2.33
CA ALA A 99 23.18 -19.14 1.82
C ALA A 99 23.53 -17.71 2.33
N GLN A 100 24.14 -17.57 3.51
CA GLN A 100 24.60 -16.27 4.01
C GLN A 100 25.81 -15.73 3.23
N GLN A 101 26.76 -16.59 2.86
CA GLN A 101 27.90 -16.21 2.02
C GLN A 101 27.44 -15.84 0.60
N ILE A 102 26.52 -16.61 -0.01
CA ILE A 102 25.87 -16.24 -1.29
C ILE A 102 25.27 -14.83 -1.18
N ASN A 103 24.55 -14.54 -0.09
CA ASN A 103 23.92 -13.24 0.12
C ASN A 103 24.94 -12.08 0.22
N LYS A 104 26.14 -12.31 0.77
CA LYS A 104 27.18 -11.27 0.85
C LYS A 104 27.92 -11.08 -0.47
N VAL A 105 28.28 -12.16 -1.16
CA VAL A 105 28.97 -12.10 -2.47
C VAL A 105 28.09 -11.44 -3.53
N GLU A 106 26.80 -11.80 -3.61
CA GLU A 106 25.85 -11.13 -4.53
C GLU A 106 25.52 -9.67 -4.15
N GLU A 107 25.94 -9.19 -2.97
CA GLU A 107 25.87 -7.77 -2.62
C GLU A 107 27.17 -7.04 -3.04
N LEU A 108 28.33 -7.69 -2.89
CA LEU A 108 29.64 -7.21 -3.36
C LEU A 108 29.75 -7.15 -4.89
N TRP A 109 29.22 -8.13 -5.63
CA TRP A 109 29.23 -8.15 -7.10
C TRP A 109 28.51 -6.95 -7.76
N LYS A 110 27.69 -6.20 -7.00
CA LYS A 110 27.06 -4.95 -7.48
C LYS A 110 28.04 -3.79 -7.61
N THR A 111 29.17 -3.84 -6.90
CA THR A 111 30.19 -2.78 -6.89
C THR A 111 31.57 -3.27 -7.30
N ASN A 112 31.84 -4.58 -7.17
CA ASN A 112 33.05 -5.26 -7.62
C ASN A 112 32.69 -6.63 -8.23
N PRO A 113 32.47 -6.74 -9.55
CA PRO A 113 32.08 -7.99 -10.21
C PRO A 113 33.08 -9.14 -10.04
N ASP A 114 34.37 -8.83 -9.86
CA ASP A 114 35.45 -9.81 -9.72
C ASP A 114 35.65 -10.30 -8.27
N ALA A 115 34.80 -9.88 -7.32
CA ALA A 115 34.92 -10.24 -5.92
C ALA A 115 34.81 -11.75 -5.67
N SER A 116 35.67 -12.29 -4.81
CA SER A 116 35.66 -13.69 -4.40
C SER A 116 34.99 -13.89 -3.02
N LEU A 117 34.94 -15.15 -2.57
CA LEU A 117 34.54 -15.48 -1.20
C LEU A 117 35.56 -15.04 -0.13
N GLU A 118 36.82 -14.83 -0.50
CA GLU A 118 37.86 -14.32 0.40
C GLU A 118 37.70 -12.82 0.66
N ASP A 119 37.08 -12.06 -0.26
CA ASP A 119 36.77 -10.65 -0.05
C ASP A 119 35.76 -10.40 1.08
N LEU A 120 35.01 -11.43 1.49
CA LEU A 120 34.10 -11.37 2.64
C LEU A 120 34.82 -11.20 3.98
N GLU A 121 36.10 -11.53 4.04
CA GLU A 121 36.91 -11.56 5.27
C GLU A 121 37.75 -10.28 5.45
N LYS A 122 37.61 -9.30 4.54
CA LYS A 122 38.30 -8.02 4.60
C LYS A 122 37.67 -7.07 5.65
N PRO A 123 38.47 -6.34 6.46
CA PRO A 123 37.97 -5.36 7.42
C PRO A 123 37.07 -4.29 6.77
N GLY A 124 36.03 -3.86 7.49
CA GLY A 124 35.07 -2.83 7.04
C GLY A 124 33.91 -3.34 6.15
N VAL A 125 33.88 -4.63 5.79
CA VAL A 125 32.77 -5.22 5.01
C VAL A 125 31.54 -5.54 5.87
N ASP A 126 31.71 -5.69 7.20
CA ASP A 126 30.70 -6.28 8.08
C ASP A 126 30.37 -5.48 9.35
N ASP A 127 30.59 -4.17 9.34
CA ASP A 127 30.09 -3.28 10.39
C ASP A 127 28.54 -3.26 10.36
N GLU A 128 27.90 -4.04 11.24
CA GLU A 128 26.45 -3.95 11.50
C GLU A 128 26.19 -2.65 12.29
N PRO A 129 25.20 -1.83 11.87
CA PRO A 129 24.98 -0.51 12.46
C PRO A 129 24.43 -0.61 13.89
N GLN A 130 24.71 0.41 14.71
CA GLN A 130 24.22 0.50 16.08
C GLN A 130 22.67 0.41 16.12
N PRO A 131 22.08 -0.45 16.97
CA PRO A 131 20.64 -0.61 17.04
C PRO A 131 19.96 0.58 17.72
N VAL A 132 18.70 0.83 17.33
CA VAL A 132 17.77 1.77 17.98
C VAL A 132 17.59 1.39 19.45
N ALA A 133 17.71 2.38 20.33
CA ALA A 133 17.55 2.23 21.77
C ALA A 133 16.17 2.74 22.22
N LEU A 134 15.67 2.27 23.37
CA LEU A 134 14.44 2.82 23.96
C LEU A 134 14.69 4.21 24.54
N LYS A 135 15.79 4.35 25.31
CA LYS A 135 16.25 5.60 25.92
C LYS A 135 17.53 6.09 25.23
N TYR A 136 17.71 7.40 25.20
CA TYR A 136 18.89 8.10 24.69
C TYR A 136 19.37 9.10 25.74
N GLU A 137 20.66 9.43 25.77
CA GLU A 137 21.22 10.43 26.69
C GLU A 137 20.89 11.87 26.27
N ASP A 138 21.03 12.16 24.97
CA ASP A 138 20.72 13.43 24.34
C ASP A 138 20.29 13.25 22.88
N ALA A 139 19.93 14.36 22.22
CA ALA A 139 19.55 14.36 20.82
C ALA A 139 20.73 14.15 19.84
N TYR A 140 21.99 14.29 20.27
CA TYR A 140 23.16 13.95 19.45
C TYR A 140 23.37 12.44 19.40
N GLN A 141 23.26 11.74 20.53
CA GLN A 141 23.26 10.27 20.58
C GLN A 141 22.11 9.69 19.75
N TYR A 142 20.92 10.27 19.85
CA TYR A 142 19.77 9.95 18.99
C TYR A 142 20.10 10.13 17.50
N GLN A 143 20.67 11.28 17.11
CA GLN A 143 21.08 11.53 15.72
C GLN A 143 22.16 10.53 15.25
N ASN A 144 23.15 10.23 16.09
CA ASN A 144 24.25 9.32 15.77
C ASN A 144 23.76 7.87 15.54
N VAL A 145 22.67 7.45 16.19
CA VAL A 145 22.05 6.13 15.95
C VAL A 145 21.18 6.14 14.69
N PHE A 146 20.31 7.13 14.48
CA PHE A 146 19.39 7.12 13.35
C PHE A 146 19.99 7.56 12.01
N ALA A 147 21.01 8.45 12.00
CA ALA A 147 21.61 8.96 10.76
C ALA A 147 22.29 7.89 9.89
N PRO A 148 23.05 6.92 10.44
CA PRO A 148 23.55 5.78 9.68
C PRO A 148 22.44 4.90 9.11
N LEU A 149 21.35 4.68 9.85
CA LEU A 149 20.22 3.86 9.41
C LEU A 149 19.47 4.49 8.23
N ILE A 150 19.23 5.80 8.29
CA ILE A 150 18.64 6.57 7.18
C ILE A 150 19.56 6.56 5.97
N LYS A 151 20.89 6.67 6.16
CA LYS A 151 21.86 6.57 5.06
C LYS A 151 21.82 5.18 4.41
N LEU A 152 21.82 4.11 5.21
CA LEU A 152 21.72 2.73 4.72
C LEU A 152 20.42 2.45 3.95
N GLU A 153 19.31 3.11 4.29
CA GLU A 153 18.07 3.06 3.50
C GLU A 153 18.17 3.90 2.22
N ALA A 154 18.70 5.12 2.31
CA ALA A 154 18.85 6.04 1.18
C ALA A 154 19.78 5.48 0.08
N ASP A 155 20.95 4.97 0.46
CA ASP A 155 21.91 4.36 -0.46
C ASP A 155 21.32 3.08 -1.12
N TYR A 156 20.49 2.32 -0.39
CA TYR A 156 19.83 1.12 -0.89
C TYR A 156 18.66 1.44 -1.84
N ASP A 157 17.80 2.41 -1.51
CA ASP A 157 16.72 2.90 -2.38
C ASP A 157 17.30 3.55 -3.66
N LYS A 158 18.37 4.35 -3.52
CA LYS A 158 19.11 4.89 -4.66
C LYS A 158 19.60 3.78 -5.60
N MET A 159 20.37 2.82 -5.07
CA MET A 159 20.85 1.66 -5.83
C MET A 159 19.69 0.89 -6.48
N MET A 160 18.58 0.69 -5.75
CA MET A 160 17.42 -0.02 -6.29
C MET A 160 16.72 0.76 -7.40
N LYS A 161 16.60 2.09 -7.31
CA LYS A 161 16.04 2.96 -8.36
C LYS A 161 16.94 3.07 -9.57
N GLU A 162 18.24 3.33 -9.39
CA GLU A 162 19.20 3.44 -10.48
C GLU A 162 19.40 2.08 -11.21
N SER A 163 19.21 0.95 -10.52
CA SER A 163 19.16 -0.39 -11.15
C SER A 163 17.90 -0.70 -11.98
N GLN A 164 17.02 0.27 -12.22
CA GLN A 164 15.78 0.09 -13.01
C GLN A 164 15.85 0.67 -14.43
N SER A 165 17.01 1.21 -14.87
CA SER A 165 17.17 1.73 -16.23
C SER A 165 16.78 0.71 -17.31
N LYS A 166 16.24 1.22 -18.42
CA LYS A 166 15.78 0.43 -19.57
C LYS A 166 16.31 1.00 -20.87
N ASP A 167 16.98 0.17 -21.66
CA ASP A 167 17.53 0.51 -22.97
C ASP A 167 16.59 0.09 -24.11
N ASN A 168 16.90 0.53 -25.34
CA ASN A 168 16.15 0.25 -26.57
C ASN A 168 14.65 0.63 -26.51
N VAL A 169 14.33 1.65 -25.73
CA VAL A 169 12.99 2.25 -25.66
C VAL A 169 12.67 2.93 -26.99
N THR A 170 11.45 2.70 -27.48
CA THR A 170 10.89 3.40 -28.64
C THR A 170 10.03 4.57 -28.15
N VAL A 171 10.28 5.76 -28.70
CA VAL A 171 9.69 7.04 -28.27
C VAL A 171 8.87 7.64 -29.40
N ARG A 172 7.63 8.01 -29.09
CA ARG A 172 6.74 8.84 -29.91
C ARG A 172 6.75 10.27 -29.38
N TRP A 173 7.06 11.23 -30.24
CA TRP A 173 7.12 12.64 -29.88
C TRP A 173 5.78 13.36 -30.07
N ASP A 174 5.51 14.35 -29.22
CA ASP A 174 4.28 15.14 -29.21
C ASP A 174 4.54 16.54 -28.62
N ILE A 175 3.59 17.46 -28.72
CA ILE A 175 3.67 18.80 -28.10
C ILE A 175 2.42 19.03 -27.25
N GLY A 176 2.60 19.32 -25.96
CA GLY A 176 1.51 19.64 -25.05
C GLY A 176 0.84 20.96 -25.38
N LEU A 177 -0.40 21.16 -24.92
CA LEU A 177 -1.12 22.45 -25.06
C LEU A 177 -0.34 23.62 -24.45
N ASN A 178 0.50 23.33 -23.45
CA ASN A 178 1.46 24.26 -22.82
C ASN A 178 2.77 24.46 -23.63
N LYS A 179 2.79 24.06 -24.92
CA LYS A 179 3.92 24.15 -25.86
C LYS A 179 5.18 23.35 -25.49
N LYS A 180 5.17 22.56 -24.43
CA LYS A 180 6.31 21.70 -24.04
C LYS A 180 6.38 20.42 -24.85
N ARG A 181 7.59 19.92 -25.07
CA ARG A 181 7.82 18.62 -25.72
C ARG A 181 7.45 17.47 -24.77
N ILE A 182 6.61 16.55 -25.26
CA ILE A 182 6.24 15.33 -24.53
C ILE A 182 6.86 14.13 -25.27
N ALA A 183 7.52 13.25 -24.52
CA ALA A 183 7.92 11.92 -24.97
C ALA A 183 6.86 10.92 -24.50
N TYR A 184 6.38 10.08 -25.41
CA TYR A 184 5.52 8.95 -25.10
C TYR A 184 6.24 7.64 -25.39
N PHE A 185 6.21 6.69 -24.46
CA PHE A 185 6.85 5.37 -24.63
C PHE A 185 6.19 4.30 -23.78
N VAL A 186 6.34 3.02 -24.15
CA VAL A 186 5.77 1.88 -23.43
C VAL A 186 6.91 1.02 -22.88
N PHE A 187 6.85 0.67 -21.59
CA PHE A 187 7.78 -0.33 -21.02
C PHE A 187 7.31 -1.75 -21.41
N PRO A 188 8.23 -2.68 -21.76
CA PRO A 188 7.86 -4.06 -22.06
C PRO A 188 7.06 -4.71 -20.93
N LYS A 189 5.96 -5.41 -21.27
CA LYS A 189 4.98 -5.92 -20.29
C LYS A 189 5.51 -6.99 -19.33
N GLU A 190 6.72 -7.49 -19.59
CA GLU A 190 7.47 -8.41 -18.72
C GLU A 190 8.15 -7.71 -17.52
N ASP A 191 8.14 -6.38 -17.45
CA ASP A 191 8.74 -5.57 -16.39
C ASP A 191 7.67 -4.90 -15.50
N ASN A 192 6.59 -5.62 -15.19
CA ASN A 192 5.44 -5.19 -14.37
C ASN A 192 5.78 -4.86 -12.89
N GLU A 193 7.06 -4.76 -12.51
CA GLU A 193 7.52 -4.27 -11.20
C GLU A 193 7.63 -2.73 -11.15
N LEU A 194 7.64 -2.05 -12.30
CA LEU A 194 7.83 -0.59 -12.42
C LEU A 194 6.58 0.20 -11.98
N ARG A 195 6.38 0.34 -10.67
CA ARG A 195 5.36 1.20 -10.06
C ARG A 195 5.69 2.70 -10.24
N LEU A 196 5.46 3.19 -11.46
CA LEU A 196 5.48 4.62 -11.81
C LEU A 196 4.22 5.34 -11.33
N VAL A 197 4.35 6.61 -10.95
CA VAL A 197 3.23 7.52 -10.68
C VAL A 197 3.43 8.87 -11.37
N PRO A 198 2.33 9.58 -11.72
CA PRO A 198 2.42 10.97 -12.14
C PRO A 198 3.16 11.82 -11.09
N GLY A 199 4.14 12.60 -11.54
CA GLY A 199 5.08 13.35 -10.72
C GLY A 199 6.46 12.70 -10.53
N ASP A 200 6.65 11.43 -10.93
CA ASP A 200 7.98 10.81 -10.98
C ASP A 200 8.88 11.50 -12.02
N GLU A 201 10.19 11.51 -11.77
CA GLU A 201 11.19 12.05 -12.71
C GLU A 201 11.94 10.92 -13.41
N LEU A 202 11.97 11.00 -14.73
CA LEU A 202 12.73 10.10 -15.58
C LEU A 202 13.72 10.89 -16.42
N ARG A 203 14.89 10.31 -16.64
CA ARG A 203 15.86 10.81 -17.60
C ARG A 203 15.71 10.00 -18.88
N LEU A 204 15.36 10.67 -19.96
CA LEU A 204 15.42 10.09 -21.30
C LEU A 204 16.82 10.40 -21.86
N ARG A 205 17.54 9.35 -22.27
CA ARG A 205 18.86 9.40 -22.91
C ARG A 205 18.76 8.85 -24.33
N TYR A 206 19.62 9.35 -25.20
CA TYR A 206 19.89 8.81 -26.52
C TYR A 206 21.42 8.80 -26.70
N SER A 207 21.99 7.64 -27.04
CA SER A 207 23.44 7.44 -27.01
C SER A 207 24.19 8.10 -28.18
N GLY A 208 23.47 8.61 -29.19
CA GLY A 208 24.04 9.11 -30.44
C GLY A 208 24.15 8.03 -31.50
N ASP A 209 24.15 8.45 -32.77
CA ASP A 209 24.53 7.65 -33.93
C ASP A 209 25.42 8.47 -34.89
N ALA A 210 25.60 8.01 -36.13
CA ALA A 210 26.44 8.69 -37.11
C ALA A 210 25.83 10.00 -37.68
N ALA A 211 24.55 10.27 -37.43
CA ALA A 211 23.82 11.45 -37.89
C ALA A 211 23.36 12.36 -36.75
N HIS A 212 23.12 11.81 -35.55
CA HIS A 212 22.55 12.52 -34.41
C HIS A 212 23.48 12.46 -33.19
N PRO A 213 23.80 13.60 -32.54
CA PRO A 213 24.65 13.61 -31.36
C PRO A 213 23.98 12.94 -30.15
N ALA A 214 24.79 12.47 -29.19
CA ALA A 214 24.30 11.98 -27.91
C ALA A 214 23.51 13.08 -27.16
N TRP A 215 22.35 12.70 -26.63
CA TRP A 215 21.39 13.63 -26.03
C TRP A 215 20.82 13.08 -24.71
N GLN A 216 20.45 13.97 -23.79
CA GLN A 216 19.68 13.59 -22.60
C GLN A 216 18.82 14.76 -22.10
N SER A 217 17.64 14.45 -21.55
CA SER A 217 16.81 15.41 -20.83
C SER A 217 16.05 14.73 -19.70
N VAL A 218 15.74 15.50 -18.65
CA VAL A 218 14.90 15.06 -17.53
C VAL A 218 13.49 15.57 -17.74
N GLY A 219 12.52 14.68 -17.62
CA GLY A 219 11.09 15.02 -17.63
C GLY A 219 10.35 14.55 -16.40
N HIS A 220 9.08 14.94 -16.29
CA HIS A 220 8.15 14.48 -15.27
C HIS A 220 7.05 13.63 -15.91
N VAL A 221 6.70 12.50 -15.30
CA VAL A 221 5.56 11.69 -15.75
C VAL A 221 4.28 12.49 -15.52
N ILE A 222 3.57 12.85 -16.58
CA ILE A 222 2.30 13.62 -16.48
C ILE A 222 1.07 12.70 -16.43
N LYS A 223 1.13 11.55 -17.11
CA LYS A 223 0.08 10.51 -17.08
C LYS A 223 0.65 9.16 -17.49
N LEU A 224 -0.01 8.10 -17.03
CA LEU A 224 0.05 6.77 -17.66
C LEU A 224 -1.26 6.62 -18.45
N THR A 225 -1.20 6.22 -19.73
CA THR A 225 -2.42 6.03 -20.52
C THR A 225 -3.09 4.69 -20.20
N ALA A 226 -4.35 4.52 -20.62
CA ALA A 226 -5.08 3.25 -20.53
C ALA A 226 -4.48 2.11 -21.39
N GLN A 227 -3.37 2.37 -22.09
CA GLN A 227 -2.60 1.43 -22.91
C GLN A 227 -1.21 1.13 -22.31
N GLU A 228 -0.92 1.63 -21.10
CA GLU A 228 0.39 1.53 -20.41
C GLU A 228 1.50 2.36 -21.09
N GLU A 229 1.13 3.34 -21.92
CA GLU A 229 2.05 4.35 -22.47
C GLU A 229 2.34 5.42 -21.39
N VAL A 230 3.62 5.61 -21.08
CA VAL A 230 4.14 6.64 -20.18
C VAL A 230 4.23 7.95 -20.96
N ALA A 231 3.56 8.99 -20.50
CA ALA A 231 3.71 10.34 -21.04
C ALA A 231 4.65 11.15 -20.13
N LEU A 232 5.79 11.54 -20.68
CA LEU A 232 6.88 12.25 -20.01
C LEU A 232 7.00 13.68 -20.57
N GLU A 233 6.60 14.69 -19.80
CA GLU A 233 6.81 16.09 -20.16
C GLU A 233 8.27 16.47 -19.86
N LEU A 234 9.03 16.87 -20.89
CA LEU A 234 10.43 17.27 -20.72
C LEU A 234 10.55 18.65 -20.05
N ARG A 235 11.54 18.82 -19.19
CA ARG A 235 11.87 20.13 -18.58
C ARG A 235 12.45 21.14 -19.58
N ALA A 236 13.07 20.65 -20.65
CA ALA A 236 13.67 21.46 -21.69
C ALA A 236 13.21 20.95 -23.06
N SER A 237 12.68 21.84 -23.89
CA SER A 237 12.16 21.54 -25.24
C SER A 237 13.17 21.81 -26.36
N GLN A 238 14.35 22.37 -26.05
CA GLN A 238 15.40 22.66 -27.03
C GLN A 238 16.31 21.43 -27.27
N GLY A 239 16.81 21.30 -28.50
CA GLY A 239 17.78 20.27 -28.89
C GLY A 239 17.28 18.82 -28.82
N VAL A 240 15.97 18.59 -28.77
CA VAL A 240 15.39 17.25 -28.66
C VAL A 240 15.43 16.54 -30.04
N PRO A 241 15.98 15.31 -30.16
CA PRO A 241 16.00 14.54 -31.41
C PRO A 241 14.61 13.95 -31.68
N VAL A 242 13.82 14.65 -32.49
CA VAL A 242 12.37 14.42 -32.68
C VAL A 242 12.00 13.71 -33.98
N ASP A 243 12.98 13.65 -34.86
CA ASP A 243 13.16 12.79 -36.03
C ASP A 243 13.60 11.36 -35.65
N VAL A 244 14.17 11.18 -34.46
CA VAL A 244 14.58 9.87 -33.94
C VAL A 244 13.51 9.25 -33.03
N ASN A 245 13.12 8.00 -33.31
CA ASN A 245 12.11 7.26 -32.53
C ASN A 245 12.64 6.02 -31.79
N HIS A 246 13.88 5.57 -32.02
CA HIS A 246 14.42 4.32 -31.47
C HIS A 246 15.81 4.53 -30.82
N GLY A 247 16.30 3.54 -30.07
CA GLY A 247 17.63 3.59 -29.45
C GLY A 247 17.72 4.51 -28.22
N PHE A 248 16.58 4.84 -27.60
CA PHE A 248 16.56 5.60 -26.35
C PHE A 248 16.76 4.69 -25.13
N SER A 249 17.31 5.26 -24.06
CA SER A 249 17.32 4.66 -22.73
C SER A 249 16.56 5.54 -21.74
N VAL A 250 15.89 4.93 -20.76
CA VAL A 250 15.15 5.61 -19.71
C VAL A 250 15.72 5.24 -18.35
N ASP A 251 16.25 6.22 -17.61
CA ASP A 251 16.69 6.06 -16.22
C ASP A 251 15.67 6.63 -15.23
N PHE A 252 15.61 6.03 -14.05
CA PHE A 252 14.79 6.51 -12.94
C PHE A 252 15.60 7.52 -12.11
N VAL A 253 15.15 8.78 -12.06
CA VAL A 253 15.86 9.83 -11.32
C VAL A 253 15.54 9.70 -9.83
N TRP A 254 16.46 9.10 -9.07
CA TRP A 254 16.38 9.07 -7.62
C TRP A 254 16.43 10.47 -7.01
N LYS A 255 15.76 10.65 -5.86
CA LYS A 255 15.68 11.92 -5.13
C LYS A 255 15.93 11.69 -3.65
N SER A 256 16.98 12.31 -3.14
CA SER A 256 17.35 12.30 -1.72
C SER A 256 16.35 13.01 -0.79
N THR A 257 15.40 13.80 -1.33
CA THR A 257 14.63 14.82 -0.59
C THR A 257 13.85 14.32 0.64
N SER A 258 13.40 13.07 0.66
CA SER A 258 12.81 12.46 1.87
C SER A 258 13.86 12.25 2.96
N PHE A 259 14.96 11.61 2.60
CA PHE A 259 16.11 11.33 3.47
C PHE A 259 16.79 12.62 3.95
N ASP A 260 16.96 13.60 3.07
CA ASP A 260 17.51 14.93 3.41
C ASP A 260 16.67 15.64 4.49
N ARG A 261 15.34 15.55 4.40
CA ARG A 261 14.42 16.15 5.38
C ARG A 261 14.44 15.39 6.71
N MET A 262 14.58 14.06 6.71
CA MET A 262 14.79 13.28 7.93
C MET A 262 16.12 13.63 8.61
N GLN A 263 17.23 13.68 7.86
CA GLN A 263 18.54 14.11 8.37
C GLN A 263 18.51 15.55 8.91
N GLY A 264 17.86 16.46 8.17
CA GLY A 264 17.65 17.85 8.57
C GLY A 264 16.85 17.95 9.88
N ALA A 265 15.76 17.20 10.01
CA ALA A 265 14.94 17.21 11.22
C ALA A 265 15.70 16.72 12.45
N MET A 266 16.49 15.65 12.35
CA MET A 266 17.34 15.20 13.46
C MET A 266 18.40 16.23 13.84
N LYS A 267 19.03 16.88 12.86
CA LYS A 267 19.97 17.99 13.13
C LYS A 267 19.27 19.16 13.83
N THR A 268 18.04 19.50 13.45
CA THR A 268 17.24 20.52 14.14
C THR A 268 16.90 20.09 15.58
N PHE A 269 16.52 18.82 15.80
CA PHE A 269 16.27 18.27 17.14
C PHE A 269 17.50 18.29 18.06
N ALA A 270 18.71 18.12 17.50
CA ALA A 270 19.96 18.15 18.25
C ALA A 270 20.52 19.56 18.52
N VAL A 271 20.20 20.56 17.68
CA VAL A 271 20.85 21.89 17.69
C VAL A 271 19.91 23.06 18.02
N ASP A 272 18.60 22.92 17.78
CA ASP A 272 17.59 23.96 18.08
C ASP A 272 16.74 23.54 19.29
N GLU A 273 17.10 24.01 20.48
CA GLU A 273 16.34 23.80 21.72
C GLU A 273 14.89 24.34 21.65
N THR A 274 14.57 25.21 20.68
CA THR A 274 13.21 25.73 20.48
C THR A 274 12.36 24.87 19.53
N SER A 275 12.95 23.84 18.93
CA SER A 275 12.29 22.94 17.96
C SER A 275 11.17 22.10 18.56
N VAL A 276 11.24 21.78 19.85
CA VAL A 276 10.19 21.12 20.64
C VAL A 276 10.14 21.71 22.05
N SER A 277 9.07 21.47 22.81
CA SER A 277 9.10 21.76 24.26
C SER A 277 10.01 20.78 25.00
N GLY A 278 10.67 21.22 26.08
CA GLY A 278 11.54 20.35 26.89
C GLY A 278 10.84 19.08 27.43
N TYR A 279 9.54 19.17 27.73
CA TYR A 279 8.74 17.99 28.10
C TYR A 279 8.68 16.95 26.97
N ILE A 280 8.49 17.40 25.72
CA ILE A 280 8.48 16.55 24.53
C ILE A 280 9.90 16.04 24.23
N TYR A 281 10.92 16.90 24.29
CA TYR A 281 12.34 16.52 24.14
C TYR A 281 12.69 15.32 25.04
N HIS A 282 12.47 15.45 26.34
CA HIS A 282 12.76 14.39 27.31
C HIS A 282 11.87 13.13 27.10
N HIS A 283 10.60 13.27 26.72
CA HIS A 283 9.76 12.12 26.36
C HIS A 283 10.25 11.39 25.11
N LEU A 284 10.71 12.12 24.08
CA LEU A 284 11.28 11.53 22.86
C LEU A 284 12.58 10.78 23.18
N LEU A 285 13.44 11.33 24.04
CA LEU A 285 14.65 10.63 24.49
C LEU A 285 14.38 9.49 25.48
N GLY A 286 13.13 9.28 25.93
CA GLY A 286 12.78 8.24 26.91
C GLY A 286 13.26 8.52 28.33
N HIS A 287 13.55 9.79 28.66
CA HIS A 287 13.85 10.22 30.02
C HIS A 287 12.60 10.11 30.90
N GLU A 288 12.78 10.04 32.20
CA GLU A 288 11.68 10.12 33.17
C GLU A 288 11.35 11.58 33.45
N VAL A 289 10.06 11.93 33.37
CA VAL A 289 9.55 13.31 33.44
C VAL A 289 8.24 13.31 34.22
N GLU A 290 8.08 14.27 35.14
CA GLU A 290 6.81 14.45 35.85
C GLU A 290 5.65 14.77 34.89
N VAL A 291 4.48 14.17 35.13
CA VAL A 291 3.33 14.27 34.22
C VAL A 291 2.76 15.69 34.19
N GLN A 292 3.01 16.41 33.10
CA GLN A 292 2.47 17.75 32.89
C GLN A 292 1.06 17.70 32.29
N MET A 293 0.19 18.62 32.72
CA MET A 293 -1.14 18.84 32.17
C MET A 293 -1.22 20.20 31.45
N VAL A 294 -1.80 20.21 30.26
CA VAL A 294 -2.04 21.44 29.49
C VAL A 294 -3.29 22.12 30.04
N ARG A 295 -3.13 23.34 30.56
CA ARG A 295 -4.22 24.16 31.12
C ARG A 295 -5.06 24.80 30.02
N ASN A 296 -5.87 23.99 29.35
CA ASN A 296 -6.85 24.42 28.34
C ASN A 296 -8.27 24.42 28.92
N ALA A 297 -9.11 25.38 28.50
CA ALA A 297 -10.55 25.31 28.75
C ALA A 297 -11.17 24.18 27.92
N LEU A 298 -11.88 23.26 28.56
CA LEU A 298 -12.56 22.16 27.85
C LEU A 298 -13.88 22.64 27.20
N PRO A 299 -14.20 22.18 25.99
CA PRO A 299 -15.44 22.55 25.31
C PRO A 299 -16.67 21.91 26.01
N ARG A 300 -17.83 22.58 25.94
CA ARG A 300 -19.10 22.06 26.51
C ARG A 300 -19.64 20.82 25.78
N ARG A 301 -19.22 20.60 24.53
CA ARG A 301 -19.52 19.42 23.70
C ARG A 301 -18.24 19.03 22.97
N PHE A 302 -17.92 17.73 22.92
CA PHE A 302 -16.69 17.22 22.31
C PHE A 302 -16.83 16.84 20.84
N GLY A 303 -18.06 16.70 20.31
CA GLY A 303 -18.28 16.65 18.86
C GLY A 303 -17.92 17.97 18.18
N ALA A 304 -17.69 17.91 16.86
CA ALA A 304 -17.46 19.06 16.00
C ALA A 304 -18.59 19.16 14.95
N PRO A 305 -18.92 20.36 14.42
CA PRO A 305 -19.90 20.50 13.35
C PRO A 305 -19.47 19.74 12.09
N GLY A 306 -20.43 19.29 11.28
CA GLY A 306 -20.17 18.56 10.02
C GLY A 306 -19.61 17.14 10.16
N LEU A 307 -19.29 16.69 11.38
CA LEU A 307 -18.84 15.32 11.67
C LEU A 307 -19.95 14.47 12.31
N PRO A 308 -19.87 13.13 12.21
CA PRO A 308 -20.70 12.21 13.00
C PRO A 308 -20.58 12.45 14.51
N GLU A 309 -21.62 12.08 15.25
CA GLU A 309 -21.59 12.10 16.71
C GLU A 309 -20.53 11.13 17.26
N LEU A 310 -19.80 11.57 18.28
CA LEU A 310 -18.69 10.81 18.87
C LEU A 310 -19.20 9.88 19.98
N ASN A 311 -18.81 8.61 19.94
CA ASN A 311 -19.08 7.66 21.02
C ASN A 311 -18.23 7.94 22.28
N ALA A 312 -18.55 7.31 23.40
CA ALA A 312 -17.88 7.52 24.68
C ALA A 312 -16.35 7.34 24.63
N SER A 313 -15.83 6.37 23.86
CA SER A 313 -14.37 6.16 23.73
C SER A 313 -13.69 7.26 22.92
N GLN A 314 -14.37 7.79 21.89
CA GLN A 314 -13.90 8.92 21.09
C GLN A 314 -13.97 10.23 21.88
N VAL A 315 -15.07 10.50 22.60
CA VAL A 315 -15.21 11.65 23.52
C VAL A 315 -14.13 11.63 24.60
N PHE A 316 -13.85 10.46 25.18
CA PHE A 316 -12.75 10.29 26.15
C PHE A 316 -11.38 10.58 25.52
N ALA A 317 -11.16 10.18 24.26
CA ALA A 317 -9.94 10.51 23.54
C ALA A 317 -9.79 12.02 23.32
N VAL A 318 -10.81 12.70 22.74
CA VAL A 318 -10.78 14.16 22.54
C VAL A 318 -10.51 14.89 23.86
N LYS A 319 -11.24 14.56 24.94
CA LYS A 319 -11.05 15.16 26.26
C LYS A 319 -9.63 14.96 26.78
N SER A 320 -9.13 13.73 26.75
CA SER A 320 -7.81 13.38 27.31
C SER A 320 -6.66 14.04 26.55
N VAL A 321 -6.78 14.14 25.21
CA VAL A 321 -5.77 14.72 24.33
C VAL A 321 -5.62 16.22 24.57
N LEU A 322 -6.74 16.96 24.68
CA LEU A 322 -6.72 18.41 24.89
C LEU A 322 -6.05 18.83 26.21
N GLN A 323 -5.87 17.90 27.16
CA GLN A 323 -5.26 18.13 28.48
C GLN A 323 -3.80 17.65 28.60
N LYS A 324 -3.20 17.05 27.56
CA LYS A 324 -1.85 16.44 27.63
C LYS A 324 -0.88 17.02 26.58
N PRO A 325 0.42 17.21 26.89
CA PRO A 325 1.41 17.65 25.91
C PRO A 325 1.79 16.56 24.89
N ILE A 326 1.63 15.29 25.25
CA ILE A 326 1.79 14.15 24.33
C ILE A 326 0.63 13.18 24.51
N SER A 327 0.12 12.62 23.42
CA SER A 327 -0.92 11.59 23.46
C SER A 327 -0.79 10.63 22.29
N LEU A 328 -0.95 9.34 22.60
CA LEU A 328 -1.08 8.28 21.60
C LEU A 328 -2.54 7.84 21.52
N ILE A 329 -3.10 7.72 20.33
CA ILE A 329 -4.43 7.14 20.09
C ILE A 329 -4.25 5.85 19.29
N GLN A 330 -4.61 4.70 19.87
CA GLN A 330 -4.74 3.45 19.13
C GLN A 330 -6.17 3.37 18.56
N GLY A 331 -6.28 3.29 17.24
CA GLY A 331 -7.58 3.10 16.59
C GLY A 331 -7.62 1.87 15.69
N PRO A 332 -8.16 0.74 16.20
CA PRO A 332 -8.44 -0.45 15.42
C PRO A 332 -9.29 -0.15 14.15
N PRO A 333 -9.29 -1.05 13.15
CA PRO A 333 -10.07 -0.89 11.93
C PRO A 333 -11.53 -0.52 12.16
N GLY A 334 -12.02 0.48 11.43
CA GLY A 334 -13.42 0.93 11.51
C GLY A 334 -13.77 1.78 12.74
N THR A 335 -12.85 2.07 13.67
CA THR A 335 -13.17 2.78 14.93
C THR A 335 -13.31 4.32 14.83
N GLY A 336 -13.28 4.87 13.62
CA GLY A 336 -13.44 6.31 13.40
C GLY A 336 -12.21 7.15 13.79
N LYS A 337 -10.98 6.64 13.58
CA LYS A 337 -9.72 7.39 13.78
C LYS A 337 -9.80 8.81 13.21
N THR A 338 -9.94 8.91 11.89
CA THR A 338 -9.92 10.18 11.15
C THR A 338 -11.02 11.16 11.60
N VAL A 339 -12.18 10.66 12.02
CA VAL A 339 -13.27 11.49 12.60
C VAL A 339 -12.86 12.03 13.98
N THR A 340 -12.23 11.20 14.81
CA THR A 340 -11.69 11.60 16.11
C THR A 340 -10.53 12.59 15.95
N SER A 341 -9.62 12.34 15.00
CA SER A 341 -8.53 13.25 14.61
C SER A 341 -9.06 14.61 14.17
N ALA A 342 -10.05 14.64 13.28
CA ALA A 342 -10.67 15.89 12.83
C ALA A 342 -11.38 16.65 13.96
N ALA A 343 -12.07 15.95 14.88
CA ALA A 343 -12.65 16.58 16.06
C ALA A 343 -11.59 17.14 17.03
N ILE A 344 -10.46 16.45 17.22
CA ILE A 344 -9.32 16.97 18.00
C ILE A 344 -8.76 18.24 17.36
N VAL A 345 -8.50 18.22 16.05
CA VAL A 345 -7.99 19.38 15.29
C VAL A 345 -8.96 20.56 15.37
N TYR A 346 -10.27 20.33 15.28
CA TYR A 346 -11.28 21.37 15.48
C TYR A 346 -11.14 22.06 16.83
N HIS A 347 -11.13 21.30 17.93
CA HIS A 347 -11.02 21.89 19.27
C HIS A 347 -9.63 22.49 19.55
N MET A 348 -8.57 22.01 18.91
CA MET A 348 -7.24 22.63 18.94
C MET A 348 -7.24 24.00 18.24
N ALA A 349 -7.70 24.08 16.99
CA ALA A 349 -7.77 25.34 16.25
C ALA A 349 -8.65 26.38 16.98
N LYS A 350 -9.78 25.96 17.57
CA LYS A 350 -10.65 26.85 18.36
C LYS A 350 -10.07 27.28 19.72
N GLN A 351 -8.88 26.83 20.12
CA GLN A 351 -8.12 27.43 21.23
C GLN A 351 -7.31 28.67 20.82
N GLY A 352 -7.17 28.97 19.53
CA GLY A 352 -6.48 30.16 19.03
C GLY A 352 -4.97 30.19 19.31
N GLN A 353 -4.32 29.03 19.48
CA GLN A 353 -2.90 28.92 19.86
C GLN A 353 -1.92 28.93 18.67
N GLY A 354 -2.32 29.55 17.55
CA GLY A 354 -1.67 29.46 16.23
C GLY A 354 -2.33 28.41 15.33
N GLN A 355 -1.77 28.20 14.13
CA GLN A 355 -2.24 27.18 13.20
C GLN A 355 -1.96 25.76 13.73
N VAL A 356 -2.88 24.82 13.48
CA VAL A 356 -2.65 23.39 13.76
C VAL A 356 -1.97 22.75 12.56
N LEU A 357 -0.87 22.02 12.80
CA LEU A 357 -0.23 21.18 11.78
C LEU A 357 -0.83 19.77 11.81
N VAL A 358 -1.22 19.27 10.65
CA VAL A 358 -1.80 17.94 10.48
C VAL A 358 -1.01 17.17 9.44
N CYS A 359 -0.47 16.02 9.86
CA CYS A 359 0.38 15.17 9.04
C CYS A 359 -0.11 13.72 8.96
N ALA A 360 0.32 13.03 7.92
CA ALA A 360 0.32 11.57 7.81
C ALA A 360 1.42 11.15 6.82
N PRO A 361 1.95 9.92 6.84
CA PRO A 361 2.98 9.50 5.88
C PRO A 361 2.43 9.43 4.44
N SER A 362 1.22 8.90 4.25
CA SER A 362 0.63 8.74 2.92
C SER A 362 -0.27 9.92 2.52
N ASN A 363 -0.19 10.36 1.26
CA ASN A 363 -1.03 11.44 0.74
C ASN A 363 -2.54 11.15 0.87
N VAL A 364 -2.96 9.88 0.74
CA VAL A 364 -4.38 9.49 0.85
C VAL A 364 -4.91 9.72 2.27
N ALA A 365 -4.11 9.42 3.31
CA ALA A 365 -4.50 9.70 4.70
C ALA A 365 -4.58 11.22 4.98
N VAL A 366 -3.66 12.01 4.43
CA VAL A 366 -3.72 13.48 4.52
C VAL A 366 -4.98 14.02 3.83
N ASP A 367 -5.32 13.51 2.65
CA ASP A 367 -6.46 13.97 1.85
C ASP A 367 -7.79 13.62 2.54
N GLN A 368 -7.94 12.39 3.05
CA GLN A 368 -9.09 11.96 3.87
C GLN A 368 -9.27 12.82 5.13
N LEU A 369 -8.17 13.18 5.80
CA LEU A 369 -8.22 13.98 7.03
C LEU A 369 -8.50 15.46 6.73
N ALA A 370 -7.91 16.02 5.66
CA ALA A 370 -8.18 17.39 5.21
C ALA A 370 -9.66 17.58 4.81
N GLU A 371 -10.27 16.62 4.12
CA GLU A 371 -11.71 16.60 3.81
C GLU A 371 -12.56 16.69 5.08
N LYS A 372 -12.28 15.83 6.07
CA LYS A 372 -13.04 15.76 7.32
C LYS A 372 -12.82 17.00 8.22
N ILE A 373 -11.65 17.62 8.19
CA ILE A 373 -11.41 18.89 8.88
C ILE A 373 -12.14 20.05 8.16
N SER A 374 -12.11 20.10 6.83
CA SER A 374 -12.82 21.10 6.03
C SER A 374 -14.34 21.09 6.30
N ALA A 375 -14.93 19.90 6.43
CA ALA A 375 -16.34 19.72 6.80
C ALA A 375 -16.73 20.38 8.15
N THR A 376 -15.77 20.69 9.03
CA THR A 376 -16.02 21.42 10.29
C THR A 376 -16.13 22.95 10.14
N GLY A 377 -15.96 23.47 8.92
CA GLY A 377 -15.96 24.92 8.65
C GLY A 377 -14.68 25.63 9.10
N LEU A 378 -13.56 24.91 9.17
CA LEU A 378 -12.22 25.48 9.36
C LEU A 378 -11.56 25.82 8.02
N LYS A 379 -10.72 26.85 8.01
CA LYS A 379 -9.86 27.20 6.88
C LYS A 379 -8.71 26.19 6.77
N VAL A 380 -8.85 25.22 5.87
CA VAL A 380 -7.84 24.18 5.61
C VAL A 380 -6.99 24.53 4.39
N VAL A 381 -5.66 24.42 4.55
CA VAL A 381 -4.68 24.50 3.45
C VAL A 381 -3.98 23.15 3.30
N ARG A 382 -4.16 22.51 2.14
CA ARG A 382 -3.50 21.25 1.78
C ARG A 382 -2.19 21.54 1.02
N LEU A 383 -1.05 21.38 1.69
CA LEU A 383 0.26 21.58 1.08
C LEU A 383 0.72 20.30 0.36
N CYS A 384 0.81 20.36 -0.96
CA CYS A 384 1.34 19.30 -1.81
C CYS A 384 2.79 19.56 -2.21
N ALA A 385 3.56 18.48 -2.43
CA ALA A 385 4.85 18.56 -3.09
C ALA A 385 4.67 18.98 -4.55
N LYS A 386 5.61 19.75 -5.12
CA LYS A 386 5.46 20.39 -6.44
C LYS A 386 5.23 19.41 -7.59
N SER A 387 5.84 18.22 -7.52
CA SER A 387 5.61 17.14 -8.49
C SER A 387 4.18 16.57 -8.46
N ARG A 388 3.37 16.91 -7.45
CA ARG A 388 1.96 16.50 -7.32
C ARG A 388 0.96 17.64 -7.56
N GLU A 389 1.41 18.82 -8.00
CA GLU A 389 0.51 19.95 -8.34
C GLU A 389 -0.31 19.67 -9.63
N ALA A 390 0.01 18.60 -10.38
CA ALA A 390 -0.78 18.11 -11.52
C ALA A 390 -1.57 16.81 -11.20
N VAL A 391 -1.64 16.39 -9.94
CA VAL A 391 -2.29 15.13 -9.52
C VAL A 391 -3.61 15.43 -8.84
N SER A 392 -4.71 15.18 -9.55
CA SER A 392 -6.06 15.43 -9.03
C SER A 392 -6.35 14.63 -7.75
N SER A 393 -7.15 15.22 -6.87
CA SER A 393 -7.52 14.70 -5.54
C SER A 393 -8.92 15.18 -5.15
N PRO A 394 -9.70 14.43 -4.35
CA PRO A 394 -10.98 14.92 -3.82
C PRO A 394 -10.88 16.26 -3.06
N VAL A 395 -9.70 16.59 -2.54
CA VAL A 395 -9.40 17.85 -1.83
C VAL A 395 -8.59 18.86 -2.66
N GLU A 396 -8.60 18.75 -3.99
CA GLU A 396 -7.89 19.67 -4.90
C GLU A 396 -8.20 21.15 -4.62
N HIS A 397 -9.46 21.47 -4.33
CA HIS A 397 -9.94 22.79 -3.93
C HIS A 397 -9.36 23.33 -2.60
N LEU A 398 -8.83 22.45 -1.74
CA LEU A 398 -8.13 22.83 -0.50
C LEU A 398 -6.63 23.03 -0.73
N THR A 399 -6.09 22.70 -1.90
CA THR A 399 -4.64 22.71 -2.11
C THR A 399 -4.08 24.12 -2.24
N LEU A 400 -2.89 24.36 -1.71
CA LEU A 400 -2.27 25.69 -1.73
C LEU A 400 -2.09 26.23 -3.16
N HIS A 401 -1.76 25.39 -4.13
CA HIS A 401 -1.56 25.84 -5.51
C HIS A 401 -2.88 26.24 -6.18
N TYR A 402 -3.95 25.45 -5.98
CA TYR A 402 -5.31 25.80 -6.41
C TYR A 402 -5.79 27.09 -5.75
N GLN A 403 -5.63 27.22 -4.42
CA GLN A 403 -6.03 28.42 -3.69
C GLN A 403 -5.26 29.66 -4.18
N VAL A 404 -3.96 29.58 -4.46
CA VAL A 404 -3.19 30.68 -5.07
C VAL A 404 -3.73 31.10 -6.44
N GLN A 405 -4.20 30.15 -7.26
CA GLN A 405 -4.79 30.44 -8.58
C GLN A 405 -6.17 31.13 -8.48
N HIS A 406 -6.89 30.95 -7.38
CA HIS A 406 -8.29 31.39 -7.23
C HIS A 406 -8.49 32.46 -6.13
N LEU A 407 -7.45 32.94 -5.45
CA LEU A 407 -7.61 33.80 -4.26
C LEU A 407 -8.12 35.22 -4.56
N ASP A 408 -7.78 35.76 -5.73
CA ASP A 408 -8.33 37.02 -6.23
C ASP A 408 -8.38 36.98 -7.76
N THR A 409 -9.60 36.80 -8.29
CA THR A 409 -9.89 36.82 -9.74
C THR A 409 -10.08 38.23 -10.30
N SER A 410 -9.72 39.27 -9.53
CA SER A 410 -9.58 40.63 -10.05
C SER A 410 -8.60 40.65 -11.21
N GLU A 411 -9.07 41.04 -12.40
CA GLU A 411 -8.24 41.24 -13.61
C GLU A 411 -7.10 42.26 -13.41
N LYS A 412 -7.07 42.96 -12.27
CA LYS A 412 -6.01 43.90 -11.88
C LYS A 412 -4.86 43.21 -11.14
N SER A 413 -5.04 41.98 -10.65
CA SER A 413 -4.02 41.18 -9.97
C SER A 413 -2.84 40.89 -10.90
N GLU A 414 -1.67 41.41 -10.55
CA GLU A 414 -0.45 41.21 -11.36
C GLU A 414 -0.01 39.74 -11.37
N LEU A 415 -0.28 38.99 -10.31
CA LEU A 415 -0.02 37.55 -10.27
C LEU A 415 -0.91 36.80 -11.28
N HIS A 416 -2.18 37.17 -11.42
CA HIS A 416 -3.09 36.58 -12.41
C HIS A 416 -2.60 36.87 -13.85
N LYS A 417 -2.22 38.12 -14.14
CA LYS A 417 -1.68 38.50 -15.47
C LYS A 417 -0.41 37.72 -15.82
N LEU A 418 0.51 37.57 -14.87
CA LEU A 418 1.75 36.81 -15.07
C LEU A 418 1.50 35.29 -15.17
N GLN A 419 0.47 34.75 -14.49
CA GLN A 419 0.04 33.37 -14.64
C GLN A 419 -0.56 33.14 -16.04
N GLN A 420 -1.51 33.98 -16.47
CA GLN A 420 -2.12 33.91 -17.80
C GLN A 420 -1.08 34.03 -18.92
N LEU A 421 -0.17 35.02 -18.85
CA LEU A 421 0.89 35.18 -19.85
C LEU A 421 1.77 33.92 -19.94
N LYS A 422 2.04 33.27 -18.80
CA LYS A 422 2.82 32.03 -18.73
C LYS A 422 2.08 30.84 -19.32
N ASP A 423 0.78 30.74 -19.12
CA ASP A 423 -0.04 29.64 -19.67
C ASP A 423 -0.27 29.82 -21.18
N GLU A 424 -0.39 31.06 -21.66
CA GLU A 424 -0.49 31.41 -23.09
C GLU A 424 0.85 31.24 -23.84
N GLN A 425 1.98 31.63 -23.23
CA GLN A 425 3.29 31.64 -23.89
C GLN A 425 4.16 30.40 -23.57
N GLY A 426 3.86 29.68 -22.49
CA GLY A 426 4.61 28.53 -21.98
C GLY A 426 5.76 28.91 -21.03
N GLU A 427 6.38 30.06 -21.25
CA GLU A 427 7.49 30.62 -20.45
C GLU A 427 7.25 32.12 -20.16
N LEU A 428 8.09 32.70 -19.30
CA LEU A 428 8.08 34.12 -18.95
C LEU A 428 9.49 34.72 -19.14
N SER A 429 9.58 36.04 -19.35
CA SER A 429 10.87 36.73 -19.36
C SER A 429 11.62 36.53 -18.03
N SER A 430 12.94 36.69 -17.99
CA SER A 430 13.72 36.50 -16.76
C SER A 430 13.33 37.47 -15.63
N SER A 431 12.89 38.67 -15.98
CA SER A 431 12.27 39.66 -15.08
C SER A 431 10.90 39.21 -14.58
N ASP A 432 10.03 38.76 -15.49
CA ASP A 432 8.65 38.40 -15.19
C ASP A 432 8.56 37.10 -14.39
N GLU A 433 9.38 36.10 -14.73
CA GLU A 433 9.52 34.85 -13.97
C GLU A 433 10.03 35.12 -12.55
N LYS A 434 10.92 36.09 -12.36
CA LYS A 434 11.38 36.54 -11.03
C LYS A 434 10.26 37.25 -10.26
N LYS A 435 9.47 38.09 -10.93
CA LYS A 435 8.33 38.82 -10.33
C LYS A 435 7.19 37.88 -9.96
N TYR A 436 6.79 36.99 -10.87
CA TYR A 436 5.86 35.90 -10.67
C TYR A 436 6.26 35.02 -9.48
N LYS A 437 7.53 34.58 -9.42
CA LYS A 437 8.05 33.79 -8.29
C LYS A 437 8.00 34.55 -6.95
N ALA A 438 8.16 35.88 -6.96
CA ALA A 438 8.06 36.69 -5.75
C ALA A 438 6.59 36.84 -5.30
N LEU A 439 5.68 37.20 -6.22
CA LEU A 439 4.25 37.35 -5.96
C LEU A 439 3.62 36.02 -5.53
N LYS A 440 3.86 34.92 -6.25
CA LYS A 440 3.37 33.58 -5.87
C LYS A 440 3.80 33.19 -4.46
N ARG A 441 5.05 33.48 -4.06
CA ARG A 441 5.55 33.24 -2.69
C ARG A 441 4.90 34.13 -1.63
N ALA A 442 4.47 35.33 -1.98
CA ALA A 442 3.73 36.21 -1.08
C ALA A 442 2.32 35.65 -0.84
N THR A 443 1.59 35.32 -1.91
CA THR A 443 0.25 34.72 -1.83
C THR A 443 0.27 33.33 -1.19
N GLU A 444 1.25 32.47 -1.51
CA GLU A 444 1.47 31.18 -0.82
C GLU A 444 1.61 31.35 0.70
N ARG A 445 2.29 32.42 1.14
CA ARG A 445 2.50 32.74 2.56
C ARG A 445 1.23 33.30 3.21
N GLU A 446 0.56 34.26 2.57
CA GLU A 446 -0.66 34.90 3.04
C GLU A 446 -1.77 33.88 3.31
N ILE A 447 -2.03 33.00 2.33
CA ILE A 447 -2.99 31.88 2.47
C ILE A 447 -2.62 31.02 3.67
N SER A 448 -1.37 30.55 3.74
CA SER A 448 -0.88 29.67 4.80
C SER A 448 -0.90 30.33 6.18
N GLN A 449 -0.71 31.64 6.27
CA GLN A 449 -0.84 32.40 7.53
C GLN A 449 -2.31 32.60 7.93
N SER A 450 -3.22 32.74 6.96
CA SER A 450 -4.67 32.94 7.18
C SER A 450 -5.46 31.67 7.56
N ALA A 451 -4.82 30.51 7.46
CA ALA A 451 -5.40 29.19 7.71
C ALA A 451 -5.65 28.92 9.20
N ASP A 452 -6.66 28.12 9.51
CA ASP A 452 -6.81 27.50 10.83
C ASP A 452 -5.89 26.26 10.94
N VAL A 453 -5.76 25.53 9.83
CA VAL A 453 -5.10 24.21 9.76
C VAL A 453 -4.30 24.05 8.48
N ILE A 454 -3.06 23.55 8.60
CA ILE A 454 -2.23 23.14 7.45
C ILE A 454 -2.11 21.61 7.44
N CYS A 455 -2.54 21.00 6.34
CA CYS A 455 -2.48 19.56 6.10
C CYS A 455 -1.38 19.22 5.08
N CYS A 456 -0.42 18.38 5.43
CA CYS A 456 0.66 17.94 4.55
C CYS A 456 1.10 16.50 4.87
N THR A 457 1.99 15.88 4.08
CA THR A 457 2.60 14.61 4.52
C THR A 457 3.69 14.87 5.57
N CYS A 458 4.10 13.86 6.35
CA CYS A 458 5.19 14.01 7.33
C CYS A 458 6.47 14.57 6.69
N VAL A 459 6.94 13.95 5.59
CA VAL A 459 8.02 14.50 4.74
C VAL A 459 7.65 15.88 4.17
N GLY A 460 6.38 16.10 3.84
CA GLY A 460 5.85 17.37 3.34
C GLY A 460 5.96 18.54 4.31
N ALA A 461 6.02 18.31 5.63
CA ALA A 461 6.21 19.36 6.63
C ALA A 461 7.55 20.08 6.48
N GLY A 462 8.60 19.38 6.02
CA GLY A 462 9.91 19.96 5.68
C GLY A 462 9.96 20.71 4.33
N ASP A 463 8.83 21.19 3.81
CA ASP A 463 8.81 22.02 2.59
C ASP A 463 9.31 23.44 2.90
N PRO A 464 10.19 24.05 2.08
CA PRO A 464 10.70 25.41 2.31
C PRO A 464 9.62 26.49 2.46
N ARG A 465 8.39 26.27 2.00
CA ARG A 465 7.24 27.17 2.23
C ARG A 465 6.82 27.24 3.70
N LEU A 466 7.09 26.20 4.50
CA LEU A 466 6.80 26.12 5.93
C LEU A 466 8.00 26.46 6.85
N ALA A 467 9.20 26.68 6.30
CA ALA A 467 10.43 26.83 7.09
C ALA A 467 10.40 27.96 8.15
N ASN A 468 9.58 28.99 7.93
CA ASN A 468 9.41 30.13 8.85
C ASN A 468 8.16 30.01 9.75
N PHE A 469 7.42 28.91 9.70
CA PHE A 469 6.28 28.66 10.57
C PHE A 469 6.73 27.96 11.86
N ARG A 470 5.97 28.15 12.95
CA ARG A 470 6.11 27.38 14.18
C ARG A 470 4.73 26.84 14.59
N PHE A 471 4.60 25.52 14.68
CA PHE A 471 3.35 24.81 14.93
C PHE A 471 3.31 24.28 16.36
N ARG A 472 2.62 25.01 17.24
CA ARG A 472 2.51 24.65 18.66
C ARG A 472 1.75 23.33 18.87
N GLN A 473 0.75 23.06 18.03
CA GLN A 473 -0.09 21.87 18.06
C GLN A 473 0.12 21.07 16.77
N VAL A 474 0.52 19.80 16.92
CA VAL A 474 0.80 18.88 15.81
C VAL A 474 0.02 17.57 16.01
N LEU A 475 -0.73 17.15 15.01
CA LEU A 475 -1.35 15.83 14.94
C LEU A 475 -0.77 15.04 13.76
N ILE A 476 -0.36 13.79 14.01
CA ILE A 476 0.10 12.86 12.98
C ILE A 476 -0.83 11.64 12.98
N ASP A 477 -1.61 11.45 11.92
CA ASP A 477 -2.48 10.27 11.73
C ASP A 477 -1.78 9.20 10.88
N GLU A 478 -2.20 7.94 11.06
CA GLU A 478 -1.50 6.73 10.61
C GLU A 478 0.01 6.76 10.95
N SER A 479 0.39 7.35 12.09
CA SER A 479 1.79 7.56 12.53
C SER A 479 2.59 6.27 12.71
N THR A 480 1.91 5.13 12.83
CA THR A 480 2.55 3.80 12.85
C THR A 480 3.09 3.36 11.49
N GLN A 481 2.59 3.91 10.37
CA GLN A 481 3.13 3.64 9.03
C GLN A 481 4.39 4.46 8.71
N ALA A 482 4.72 5.47 9.52
CA ALA A 482 5.87 6.35 9.33
C ALA A 482 7.10 5.81 10.06
N THR A 483 8.30 6.10 9.54
CA THR A 483 9.51 5.90 10.34
C THR A 483 9.57 6.92 11.47
N GLU A 484 10.33 6.62 12.53
CA GLU A 484 10.53 7.59 13.61
C GLU A 484 11.20 8.91 13.14
N PRO A 485 12.28 8.90 12.34
CA PRO A 485 12.84 10.12 11.77
C PRO A 485 11.90 10.87 10.81
N GLU A 486 10.98 10.17 10.14
CA GLU A 486 9.92 10.81 9.35
C GLU A 486 8.88 11.50 10.25
N CYS A 487 8.48 10.87 11.36
CA CYS A 487 7.60 11.49 12.36
C CYS A 487 8.23 12.74 12.97
N LEU A 488 9.56 12.79 13.09
CA LEU A 488 10.28 13.93 13.69
C LEU A 488 10.17 15.21 12.85
N ILE A 489 10.04 15.12 11.52
CA ILE A 489 10.01 16.27 10.59
C ILE A 489 8.95 17.33 10.97
N PRO A 490 7.66 16.99 11.18
CA PRO A 490 6.67 17.97 11.64
C PRO A 490 6.83 18.37 13.12
N LEU A 491 7.47 17.56 13.96
CA LEU A 491 7.59 17.84 15.40
C LEU A 491 8.61 18.94 15.70
N VAL A 492 9.74 18.97 14.98
CA VAL A 492 10.81 19.97 15.17
C VAL A 492 10.43 21.39 14.69
N LEU A 493 9.20 21.59 14.24
CA LEU A 493 8.65 22.89 13.87
C LEU A 493 8.06 23.65 15.08
N GLY A 494 8.56 23.42 16.30
CA GLY A 494 8.18 24.13 17.52
C GLY A 494 7.07 23.45 18.34
N ALA A 495 6.90 22.13 18.23
CA ALA A 495 5.78 21.42 18.85
C ALA A 495 5.79 21.51 20.38
N LYS A 496 4.64 21.88 20.97
CA LYS A 496 4.42 21.92 22.43
C LYS A 496 3.22 21.07 22.88
N GLN A 497 2.40 20.61 21.94
CA GLN A 497 1.37 19.59 22.13
C GLN A 497 1.32 18.68 20.89
N VAL A 498 1.43 17.36 21.11
CA VAL A 498 1.60 16.35 20.07
C VAL A 498 0.57 15.23 20.22
N VAL A 499 -0.06 14.87 19.11
CA VAL A 499 -1.01 13.75 19.02
C VAL A 499 -0.53 12.79 17.95
N LEU A 500 -0.15 11.57 18.33
CA LEU A 500 0.16 10.51 17.39
C LEU A 500 -1.03 9.55 17.35
N VAL A 501 -1.60 9.33 16.17
CA VAL A 501 -2.78 8.49 15.95
C VAL A 501 -2.37 7.38 14.99
N GLY A 502 -2.66 6.13 15.34
CA GLY A 502 -2.19 4.98 14.58
C GLY A 502 -2.73 3.66 15.11
N ASP A 503 -2.11 2.56 14.70
CA ASP A 503 -2.42 1.23 15.20
C ASP A 503 -1.26 0.25 14.95
N HIS A 504 -0.52 -0.10 16.01
CA HIS A 504 0.64 -1.01 15.95
C HIS A 504 0.24 -2.47 15.64
N CYS A 505 -1.05 -2.78 15.68
CA CYS A 505 -1.59 -4.06 15.22
C CYS A 505 -1.75 -4.09 13.68
N GLN A 506 -1.70 -2.95 12.99
CA GLN A 506 -1.65 -2.81 11.52
C GLN A 506 -0.21 -2.51 11.07
N LEU A 507 0.03 -2.26 9.77
CA LEU A 507 1.40 -2.23 9.23
C LEU A 507 2.23 -1.07 9.78
N GLY A 508 3.50 -1.40 10.06
CA GLY A 508 4.58 -0.44 10.30
C GLY A 508 5.16 0.16 9.01
N PRO A 509 6.23 0.97 9.09
CA PRO A 509 6.90 1.52 7.93
C PRO A 509 7.52 0.45 7.01
N VAL A 510 7.59 0.76 5.72
CA VAL A 510 8.24 -0.07 4.70
C VAL A 510 9.72 0.31 4.60
N ILE A 511 10.59 -0.59 5.05
CA ILE A 511 12.06 -0.45 4.98
C ILE A 511 12.61 -1.48 3.99
N MET A 512 13.33 -1.03 2.96
CA MET A 512 13.91 -1.85 1.91
C MET A 512 15.25 -2.47 2.36
N CYS A 513 16.09 -1.69 3.03
CA CYS A 513 17.40 -2.11 3.52
C CYS A 513 17.26 -3.00 4.76
N LYS A 514 17.44 -4.31 4.57
CA LYS A 514 17.33 -5.31 5.64
C LYS A 514 18.38 -5.16 6.76
N LYS A 515 19.48 -4.41 6.53
CA LYS A 515 20.37 -4.00 7.63
C LYS A 515 19.69 -2.95 8.51
N ALA A 516 19.25 -1.83 7.94
CA ALA A 516 18.56 -0.76 8.67
C ALA A 516 17.27 -1.24 9.36
N ALA A 517 16.48 -2.11 8.71
CA ALA A 517 15.27 -2.69 9.28
C ALA A 517 15.54 -3.51 10.56
N ARG A 518 16.56 -4.39 10.54
CA ARG A 518 16.94 -5.22 11.71
C ARG A 518 17.51 -4.38 12.86
N ALA A 519 18.23 -3.32 12.54
CA ALA A 519 18.77 -2.38 13.53
C ALA A 519 17.69 -1.44 14.14
N GLY A 520 16.44 -1.51 13.68
CA GLY A 520 15.30 -0.87 14.35
C GLY A 520 14.64 0.27 13.58
N LEU A 521 15.11 0.65 12.38
CA LEU A 521 14.44 1.68 11.56
C LEU A 521 12.99 1.31 11.18
N ALA A 522 12.64 0.02 11.27
CA ALA A 522 11.29 -0.49 11.08
C ALA A 522 10.34 -0.30 12.29
N GLN A 523 10.83 0.26 13.41
CA GLN A 523 10.02 0.67 14.55
C GLN A 523 9.53 2.11 14.35
N SER A 524 8.22 2.34 14.51
CA SER A 524 7.65 3.69 14.52
C SER A 524 7.82 4.36 15.88
N LEU A 525 7.83 5.69 15.90
CA LEU A 525 7.87 6.49 17.13
C LEU A 525 6.71 6.15 18.08
N PHE A 526 5.55 5.82 17.52
CA PHE A 526 4.36 5.39 18.25
C PHE A 526 4.60 4.07 19.00
N GLU A 527 5.27 3.09 18.39
CA GLU A 527 5.63 1.81 19.03
C GLU A 527 6.72 2.00 20.11
N ARG A 528 7.74 2.83 19.85
CA ARG A 528 8.80 3.10 20.84
C ARG A 528 8.26 3.81 22.08
N LEU A 529 7.36 4.78 21.92
CA LEU A 529 6.70 5.46 23.04
C LEU A 529 5.78 4.51 23.85
N ILE A 530 5.14 3.52 23.22
CA ILE A 530 4.41 2.46 23.94
C ILE A 530 5.37 1.60 24.77
N LEU A 531 6.54 1.24 24.23
CA LEU A 531 7.58 0.49 24.95
C LEU A 531 8.18 1.28 26.12
N LEU A 532 8.27 2.61 26.00
CA LEU A 532 8.59 3.55 27.09
C LEU A 532 7.45 3.73 28.12
N GLY A 533 6.31 3.06 27.94
CA GLY A 533 5.20 3.06 28.89
C GLY A 533 4.11 4.13 28.66
N VAL A 534 4.18 4.90 27.56
CA VAL A 534 3.14 5.86 27.19
C VAL A 534 1.89 5.09 26.76
N LYS A 535 0.92 4.98 27.67
CA LYS A 535 -0.31 4.21 27.46
C LYS A 535 -1.19 4.85 26.37
N PRO A 536 -1.50 4.15 25.26
CA PRO A 536 -2.35 4.69 24.22
C PRO A 536 -3.82 4.68 24.62
N ILE A 537 -4.56 5.68 24.17
CA ILE A 537 -6.02 5.74 24.29
C ILE A 537 -6.60 4.87 23.18
N ARG A 538 -7.21 3.73 23.50
CA ARG A 538 -7.81 2.82 22.51
C ARG A 538 -9.25 3.23 22.18
N LEU A 539 -9.57 3.45 20.91
CA LEU A 539 -10.94 3.56 20.41
C LEU A 539 -11.59 2.16 20.36
N GLN A 540 -12.81 2.01 20.88
CA GLN A 540 -13.34 0.68 21.23
C GLN A 540 -14.47 0.15 20.33
N VAL A 541 -15.12 0.99 19.53
CA VAL A 541 -16.33 0.63 18.78
C VAL A 541 -16.07 0.78 17.28
N GLN A 542 -16.25 -0.30 16.51
CA GLN A 542 -16.05 -0.33 15.05
C GLN A 542 -17.36 -0.15 14.28
N TYR A 543 -17.32 0.62 13.18
CA TYR A 543 -18.49 0.96 12.35
C TYR A 543 -18.35 0.51 10.88
N ARG A 544 -17.33 -0.28 10.55
CA ARG A 544 -17.03 -0.71 9.17
C ARG A 544 -17.72 -2.02 8.82
N MET A 545 -17.42 -3.06 9.59
CA MET A 545 -17.59 -4.47 9.24
C MET A 545 -18.91 -5.07 9.75
N HIS A 546 -19.49 -6.01 9.00
CA HIS A 546 -20.47 -6.96 9.51
C HIS A 546 -19.91 -7.69 10.77
N PRO A 547 -20.68 -7.87 11.85
CA PRO A 547 -20.17 -8.39 13.13
C PRO A 547 -19.32 -9.66 13.09
N CYS A 548 -19.61 -10.62 12.19
CA CYS A 548 -18.81 -11.85 12.07
C CYS A 548 -17.43 -11.63 11.46
N LEU A 549 -17.24 -10.58 10.64
CA LEU A 549 -15.95 -10.25 10.01
C LEU A 549 -14.97 -9.65 11.02
N SER A 550 -15.50 -8.88 11.98
CA SER A 550 -14.75 -8.28 13.09
C SER A 550 -14.41 -9.26 14.21
N GLU A 551 -15.08 -10.42 14.28
CA GLU A 551 -14.95 -11.39 15.38
C GLU A 551 -13.52 -11.93 15.52
N PHE A 552 -12.98 -12.55 14.47
CA PHE A 552 -11.62 -13.10 14.49
C PHE A 552 -10.53 -12.01 14.68
N PRO A 553 -10.58 -10.85 13.98
CA PRO A 553 -9.63 -9.76 14.24
C PRO A 553 -9.70 -9.19 15.65
N SER A 554 -10.90 -9.01 16.23
CA SER A 554 -11.08 -8.56 17.63
C SER A 554 -10.36 -9.50 18.60
N ASN A 555 -10.65 -10.80 18.49
CA ASN A 555 -10.11 -11.81 19.39
C ASN A 555 -8.59 -12.02 19.19
N SER A 556 -8.08 -11.94 17.96
CA SER A 556 -6.69 -12.27 17.63
C SER A 556 -5.70 -11.11 17.75
N PHE A 557 -6.16 -9.87 17.59
CA PHE A 557 -5.27 -8.68 17.56
C PHE A 557 -5.62 -7.62 18.60
N TYR A 558 -6.84 -7.63 19.16
CA TYR A 558 -7.33 -6.59 20.09
C TYR A 558 -7.90 -7.17 21.39
N GLU A 559 -7.47 -8.37 21.78
CA GLU A 559 -7.79 -9.01 23.06
C GLU A 559 -9.31 -9.23 23.29
N GLY A 560 -10.10 -9.30 22.21
CA GLY A 560 -11.56 -9.37 22.26
C GLY A 560 -12.26 -8.04 22.62
N THR A 561 -11.51 -6.94 22.73
CA THR A 561 -12.03 -5.65 23.23
C THR A 561 -12.73 -4.77 22.19
N LEU A 562 -12.72 -5.16 20.91
CA LEU A 562 -13.35 -4.40 19.83
C LEU A 562 -14.85 -4.71 19.75
N GLN A 563 -15.67 -3.71 20.01
CA GLN A 563 -17.14 -3.76 20.01
C GLN A 563 -17.72 -3.37 18.65
N ASN A 564 -18.93 -3.83 18.34
CA ASN A 564 -19.62 -3.52 17.10
C ASN A 564 -20.60 -2.36 17.29
N GLY A 565 -20.36 -1.24 16.60
CA GLY A 565 -21.25 -0.08 16.50
C GLY A 565 -22.21 -0.14 15.31
N VAL A 566 -22.24 -1.27 14.60
CA VAL A 566 -23.17 -1.59 13.51
C VAL A 566 -23.68 -3.01 13.67
N THR A 567 -24.95 -3.22 13.36
CA THR A 567 -25.65 -4.51 13.48
C THR A 567 -25.44 -5.41 12.26
N ILE A 568 -25.91 -6.66 12.37
CA ILE A 568 -26.04 -7.60 11.25
C ILE A 568 -26.89 -6.97 10.13
N ASN A 569 -28.06 -6.41 10.47
CA ASN A 569 -29.03 -5.88 9.51
C ASN A 569 -28.48 -4.68 8.73
N GLU A 570 -27.75 -3.77 9.39
CA GLU A 570 -27.05 -2.65 8.74
C GLU A 570 -25.89 -3.08 7.81
N ARG A 571 -25.54 -4.38 7.83
CA ARG A 571 -24.51 -4.99 6.99
C ARG A 571 -25.01 -6.21 6.23
N GLN A 572 -26.33 -6.31 6.05
CA GLN A 572 -26.97 -7.11 5.00
C GLN A 572 -27.17 -6.24 3.75
N SER A 573 -26.91 -6.78 2.58
CA SER A 573 -27.06 -6.05 1.30
C SER A 573 -28.40 -6.36 0.66
N SER A 574 -29.34 -5.42 0.72
CA SER A 574 -30.65 -5.54 0.09
C SER A 574 -30.52 -5.72 -1.43
N GLY A 575 -31.04 -6.82 -1.97
CA GLY A 575 -31.07 -7.10 -3.41
C GLY A 575 -29.81 -7.73 -3.99
N ILE A 576 -28.80 -8.09 -3.18
CA ILE A 576 -27.57 -8.76 -3.64
C ILE A 576 -27.64 -10.25 -3.31
N ASP A 577 -28.13 -11.04 -4.27
CA ASP A 577 -28.21 -12.50 -4.17
C ASP A 577 -26.88 -13.16 -4.54
N PHE A 578 -26.02 -13.36 -3.54
CA PHE A 578 -24.74 -14.06 -3.68
C PHE A 578 -24.77 -15.37 -2.86
N PRO A 579 -24.29 -16.51 -3.40
CA PRO A 579 -24.34 -17.81 -2.74
C PRO A 579 -23.31 -17.96 -1.61
N TRP A 580 -23.58 -17.31 -0.47
CA TRP A 580 -22.82 -17.51 0.77
C TRP A 580 -23.10 -18.92 1.34
N PRO A 581 -22.07 -19.72 1.68
CA PRO A 581 -22.27 -21.07 2.23
C PRO A 581 -23.12 -21.11 3.51
N VAL A 582 -23.09 -20.04 4.30
CA VAL A 582 -23.93 -19.82 5.48
C VAL A 582 -24.60 -18.46 5.31
N PRO A 583 -25.91 -18.36 5.01
CA PRO A 583 -26.54 -17.10 4.57
C PRO A 583 -26.37 -15.89 5.49
N ASN A 584 -26.29 -16.10 6.81
CA ASN A 584 -26.09 -15.03 7.81
C ASN A 584 -24.61 -14.78 8.17
N ARG A 585 -23.66 -15.39 7.44
CA ARG A 585 -22.22 -15.16 7.57
C ARG A 585 -21.65 -14.85 6.18
N PRO A 586 -21.53 -13.57 5.78
CA PRO A 586 -20.97 -13.17 4.49
C PRO A 586 -19.43 -13.32 4.45
N MET A 587 -18.94 -14.52 4.76
CA MET A 587 -17.54 -14.89 4.70
C MET A 587 -17.36 -16.37 4.35
N PHE A 588 -16.37 -16.69 3.52
CA PHE A 588 -15.88 -18.06 3.38
C PHE A 588 -14.41 -18.14 2.99
N PHE A 589 -13.78 -19.24 3.41
CA PHE A 589 -12.45 -19.65 2.97
C PHE A 589 -12.65 -20.75 1.92
N TYR A 590 -12.33 -20.42 0.67
CA TYR A 590 -12.40 -21.31 -0.47
C TYR A 590 -11.07 -22.05 -0.63
N VAL A 591 -11.10 -23.35 -0.38
CA VAL A 591 -9.93 -24.22 -0.43
C VAL A 591 -9.40 -24.37 -1.86
N GLN A 592 -8.13 -24.03 -2.05
CA GLN A 592 -7.44 -24.14 -3.34
C GLN A 592 -6.18 -25.00 -3.20
N MET A 593 -6.01 -25.98 -4.10
CA MET A 593 -4.90 -26.94 -4.08
C MET A 593 -3.94 -26.79 -5.28
N GLY A 594 -4.16 -25.78 -6.16
CA GLY A 594 -3.25 -25.48 -7.27
C GLY A 594 -1.87 -25.05 -6.77
N GLN A 595 -0.82 -25.40 -7.51
CA GLN A 595 0.57 -25.11 -7.16
C GLN A 595 0.92 -23.61 -7.27
N GLU A 596 1.93 -23.18 -6.53
CA GLU A 596 2.52 -21.84 -6.70
C GLU A 596 3.60 -21.85 -7.78
N GLU A 597 3.73 -20.74 -8.51
CA GLU A 597 4.71 -20.58 -9.59
C GLU A 597 5.49 -19.28 -9.43
N ILE A 598 6.75 -19.29 -9.87
CA ILE A 598 7.57 -18.08 -9.93
C ILE A 598 7.07 -17.20 -11.10
N SER A 599 6.87 -15.92 -10.81
CA SER A 599 6.40 -14.91 -11.76
C SER A 599 7.54 -14.35 -12.65
N ALA A 600 7.17 -13.58 -13.68
CA ALA A 600 8.06 -13.03 -14.70
C ALA A 600 9.29 -12.23 -14.21
N SER A 601 9.31 -11.77 -12.96
CA SER A 601 10.45 -11.05 -12.38
C SER A 601 11.44 -11.95 -11.62
N GLY A 602 11.11 -13.22 -11.40
CA GLY A 602 11.92 -14.15 -10.60
C GLY A 602 11.90 -13.88 -9.08
N THR A 603 11.24 -12.82 -8.61
CA THR A 603 11.20 -12.42 -7.18
C THR A 603 9.82 -12.66 -6.54
N SER A 604 8.74 -12.57 -7.32
CA SER A 604 7.35 -12.70 -6.89
C SER A 604 6.73 -14.02 -7.33
N TYR A 605 5.56 -14.36 -6.78
CA TYR A 605 4.85 -15.62 -7.00
C TYR A 605 3.45 -15.37 -7.60
N LEU A 606 2.91 -16.36 -8.31
CA LEU A 606 1.52 -16.41 -8.79
C LEU A 606 0.93 -17.81 -8.60
N ASN A 607 -0.39 -17.92 -8.67
CA ASN A 607 -1.13 -19.19 -8.60
C ASN A 607 -2.30 -19.13 -9.58
N ARG A 608 -2.18 -19.88 -10.68
CA ARG A 608 -3.15 -19.86 -11.80
C ARG A 608 -4.55 -20.32 -11.37
N THR A 609 -4.64 -21.32 -10.48
CA THR A 609 -5.91 -21.86 -9.99
C THR A 609 -6.63 -20.86 -9.08
N GLU A 610 -5.91 -20.18 -8.19
CA GLU A 610 -6.50 -19.08 -7.39
C GLU A 610 -7.00 -17.94 -8.30
N ALA A 611 -6.19 -17.48 -9.25
CA ALA A 611 -6.57 -16.36 -10.12
C ALA A 611 -7.81 -16.66 -10.98
N ALA A 612 -7.91 -17.87 -11.52
CA ALA A 612 -9.09 -18.33 -12.27
C ALA A 612 -10.35 -18.45 -11.39
N ASN A 613 -10.20 -18.66 -10.08
CA ASN A 613 -11.32 -18.70 -9.15
C ASN A 613 -11.65 -17.31 -8.56
N VAL A 614 -10.70 -16.39 -8.47
CA VAL A 614 -10.94 -14.96 -8.22
C VAL A 614 -11.84 -14.36 -9.30
N GLU A 615 -11.56 -14.60 -10.58
CA GLU A 615 -12.40 -14.13 -11.69
C GLU A 615 -13.84 -14.62 -11.53
N LYS A 616 -14.06 -15.91 -11.25
CA LYS A 616 -15.42 -16.46 -11.08
C LYS A 616 -16.16 -15.82 -9.90
N ILE A 617 -15.47 -15.51 -8.80
CA ILE A 617 -16.09 -14.83 -7.65
C ILE A 617 -16.45 -13.39 -8.04
N VAL A 618 -15.56 -12.65 -8.70
CA VAL A 618 -15.82 -11.31 -9.23
C VAL A 618 -17.02 -11.32 -10.18
N THR A 619 -17.02 -12.20 -11.17
CA THR A 619 -18.11 -12.40 -12.14
C THR A 619 -19.42 -12.78 -11.46
N THR A 620 -19.36 -13.52 -10.36
CA THR A 620 -20.56 -13.84 -9.55
C THR A 620 -21.06 -12.61 -8.82
N PHE A 621 -20.22 -11.86 -8.10
CA PHE A 621 -20.62 -10.60 -7.46
C PHE A 621 -21.23 -9.59 -8.44
N LEU A 622 -20.63 -9.42 -9.63
CA LEU A 622 -21.16 -8.55 -10.69
C LEU A 622 -22.53 -9.03 -11.21
N ARG A 623 -22.77 -10.35 -11.29
CA ARG A 623 -24.08 -10.93 -11.64
C ARG A 623 -25.11 -10.81 -10.51
N SER A 624 -24.66 -10.84 -9.26
CA SER A 624 -25.46 -10.56 -8.06
C SER A 624 -25.79 -9.07 -7.86
N GLY A 625 -25.38 -8.17 -8.75
CA GLY A 625 -25.70 -6.74 -8.70
C GLY A 625 -24.71 -5.86 -7.91
N VAL A 626 -23.57 -6.40 -7.47
CA VAL A 626 -22.47 -5.58 -6.92
C VAL A 626 -21.84 -4.75 -8.04
N VAL A 627 -21.58 -3.45 -7.83
CA VAL A 627 -20.87 -2.63 -8.85
C VAL A 627 -19.35 -2.76 -8.73
N PRO A 628 -18.57 -2.60 -9.83
CA PRO A 628 -17.11 -2.79 -9.81
C PRO A 628 -16.37 -2.05 -8.69
N SER A 629 -16.73 -0.79 -8.42
CA SER A 629 -16.09 0.06 -7.42
C SER A 629 -16.26 -0.44 -5.97
N GLN A 630 -17.30 -1.24 -5.70
CA GLN A 630 -17.56 -1.88 -4.41
C GLN A 630 -16.66 -3.09 -4.14
N ILE A 631 -15.98 -3.64 -5.16
CA ILE A 631 -15.13 -4.82 -5.08
C ILE A 631 -13.66 -4.40 -4.93
N GLY A 632 -12.92 -5.13 -4.11
CA GLY A 632 -11.45 -5.09 -4.07
C GLY A 632 -10.84 -6.48 -4.01
N VAL A 633 -9.74 -6.68 -4.75
CA VAL A 633 -8.95 -7.91 -4.73
C VAL A 633 -7.60 -7.62 -4.10
N ILE A 634 -7.31 -8.31 -2.99
CA ILE A 634 -6.07 -8.21 -2.22
C ILE A 634 -5.22 -9.45 -2.49
N THR A 635 -3.94 -9.27 -2.79
CA THR A 635 -2.98 -10.38 -2.80
C THR A 635 -1.59 -9.91 -2.37
N PRO A 636 -0.82 -10.69 -1.57
CA PRO A 636 0.48 -10.25 -1.06
C PRO A 636 1.61 -10.30 -2.10
N TYR A 637 1.37 -10.83 -3.29
CA TYR A 637 2.38 -10.97 -4.35
C TYR A 637 2.04 -10.12 -5.58
N GLU A 638 3.00 -9.28 -5.98
CA GLU A 638 2.92 -8.44 -7.19
C GLU A 638 2.71 -9.29 -8.46
N GLY A 639 3.36 -10.45 -8.54
CA GLY A 639 3.17 -11.41 -9.63
C GLY A 639 1.71 -11.88 -9.76
N GLN A 640 1.06 -12.21 -8.65
CA GLN A 640 -0.36 -12.57 -8.64
C GLN A 640 -1.25 -11.35 -8.95
N ARG A 641 -0.92 -10.15 -8.46
CA ARG A 641 -1.68 -8.92 -8.76
C ARG A 641 -1.74 -8.68 -10.28
N ALA A 642 -0.58 -8.67 -10.92
CA ALA A 642 -0.47 -8.51 -12.37
C ALA A 642 -1.19 -9.65 -13.13
N TYR A 643 -1.02 -10.90 -12.67
CA TYR A 643 -1.66 -12.06 -13.30
C TYR A 643 -3.20 -12.02 -13.20
N ILE A 644 -3.77 -11.64 -12.05
CA ILE A 644 -5.23 -11.49 -11.88
C ILE A 644 -5.79 -10.41 -12.82
N VAL A 645 -5.13 -9.25 -12.93
CA VAL A 645 -5.57 -8.17 -13.83
C VAL A 645 -5.56 -8.62 -15.30
N ASN A 646 -4.47 -9.26 -15.74
CA ASN A 646 -4.38 -9.83 -17.09
C ASN A 646 -5.44 -10.91 -17.34
N TYR A 647 -5.64 -11.81 -16.37
CA TYR A 647 -6.56 -12.93 -16.49
C TYR A 647 -8.01 -12.43 -16.60
N MET A 648 -8.45 -11.53 -15.73
CA MET A 648 -9.80 -10.96 -15.81
C MET A 648 -10.02 -10.17 -17.10
N SER A 649 -9.02 -9.40 -17.56
CA SER A 649 -9.14 -8.62 -18.80
C SER A 649 -9.15 -9.47 -20.08
N ARG A 650 -8.77 -10.76 -20.03
CA ARG A 650 -8.74 -11.67 -21.20
C ARG A 650 -9.81 -12.75 -21.15
N ASN A 651 -10.02 -13.35 -19.98
CA ASN A 651 -10.86 -14.54 -19.78
C ASN A 651 -12.18 -14.22 -19.04
N GLY A 652 -12.36 -12.99 -18.54
CA GLY A 652 -13.55 -12.60 -17.79
C GLY A 652 -14.84 -12.71 -18.61
N ALA A 653 -15.86 -13.37 -18.06
CA ALA A 653 -17.10 -13.69 -18.76
C ALA A 653 -18.09 -12.51 -18.95
N LEU A 654 -17.62 -11.26 -18.83
CA LEU A 654 -18.41 -10.01 -18.90
C LEU A 654 -17.62 -8.94 -19.68
N ARG A 655 -18.14 -7.72 -19.82
CA ARG A 655 -17.45 -6.61 -20.51
C ARG A 655 -16.14 -6.25 -19.81
N GLN A 656 -15.02 -6.18 -20.55
CA GLN A 656 -13.67 -5.92 -20.01
C GLN A 656 -13.58 -4.67 -19.13
N GLN A 657 -14.35 -3.62 -19.44
CA GLN A 657 -14.41 -2.38 -18.68
C GLN A 657 -14.76 -2.62 -17.20
N LEU A 658 -15.72 -3.51 -16.92
CA LEU A 658 -16.16 -3.82 -15.56
C LEU A 658 -15.03 -4.39 -14.69
N TYR A 659 -14.12 -5.19 -15.27
CA TYR A 659 -12.96 -5.72 -14.55
C TYR A 659 -11.84 -4.69 -14.38
N LYS A 660 -11.74 -3.69 -15.27
CA LYS A 660 -10.73 -2.63 -15.20
C LYS A 660 -11.03 -1.60 -14.09
N GLU A 661 -12.30 -1.48 -13.69
CA GLU A 661 -12.73 -0.64 -12.56
C GLU A 661 -12.50 -1.31 -11.18
N ILE A 662 -12.18 -2.61 -11.14
CA ILE A 662 -11.97 -3.35 -9.90
C ILE A 662 -10.54 -3.15 -9.39
N GLU A 663 -10.42 -2.79 -8.11
CA GLU A 663 -9.15 -2.48 -7.48
C GLU A 663 -8.40 -3.77 -7.10
N VAL A 664 -7.37 -4.13 -7.86
CA VAL A 664 -6.48 -5.28 -7.59
C VAL A 664 -5.12 -4.77 -7.10
N ALA A 665 -4.78 -4.98 -5.82
CA ALA A 665 -3.56 -4.43 -5.22
C ALA A 665 -3.00 -5.26 -4.04
N SER A 666 -1.82 -4.86 -3.54
CA SER A 666 -1.22 -5.48 -2.34
C SER A 666 -1.85 -4.98 -1.05
N VAL A 667 -1.69 -5.76 0.04
CA VAL A 667 -2.21 -5.45 1.38
C VAL A 667 -1.82 -4.03 1.83
N ASP A 668 -0.56 -3.66 1.57
CA ASP A 668 0.04 -2.35 1.86
C ASP A 668 -0.71 -1.23 1.16
N SER A 669 -0.99 -1.38 -0.13
CA SER A 669 -1.72 -0.40 -0.95
C SER A 669 -3.18 -0.22 -0.51
N PHE A 670 -3.75 -1.22 0.16
CA PHE A 670 -5.12 -1.21 0.70
C PHE A 670 -5.24 -0.64 2.13
N GLN A 671 -4.13 -0.31 2.80
CA GLN A 671 -4.19 0.35 4.11
C GLN A 671 -4.86 1.75 3.99
N GLY A 672 -5.58 2.17 5.03
CA GLY A 672 -6.46 3.36 4.97
C GLY A 672 -7.71 3.23 4.11
N ARG A 673 -7.82 2.23 3.22
CA ARG A 673 -8.98 1.99 2.34
C ARG A 673 -9.99 1.01 2.98
N GLU A 674 -11.16 0.94 2.35
CA GLU A 674 -12.21 -0.07 2.56
C GLU A 674 -13.01 -0.32 1.27
N LYS A 675 -13.70 -1.46 1.21
CA LYS A 675 -14.59 -1.89 0.13
C LYS A 675 -15.79 -2.61 0.72
N ASP A 676 -16.85 -2.77 -0.08
CA ASP A 676 -18.03 -3.53 0.37
C ASP A 676 -17.74 -5.02 0.37
N TYR A 677 -17.06 -5.51 -0.69
CA TYR A 677 -16.64 -6.89 -0.83
C TYR A 677 -15.13 -6.99 -1.08
N ILE A 678 -14.46 -7.90 -0.36
CA ILE A 678 -13.03 -8.17 -0.51
C ILE A 678 -12.80 -9.62 -0.92
N ILE A 679 -11.88 -9.83 -1.87
CA ILE A 679 -11.38 -11.14 -2.26
C ILE A 679 -9.88 -11.19 -1.93
N LEU A 680 -9.45 -12.14 -1.11
CA LEU A 680 -8.05 -12.32 -0.70
C LEU A 680 -7.46 -13.57 -1.35
N SER A 681 -6.47 -13.41 -2.25
CA SER A 681 -5.72 -14.54 -2.85
C SER A 681 -4.39 -14.72 -2.11
N CYS A 682 -4.22 -15.86 -1.44
CA CYS A 682 -3.04 -16.18 -0.62
C CYS A 682 -1.83 -16.68 -1.42
N VAL A 683 -2.05 -17.23 -2.62
CA VAL A 683 -1.06 -17.74 -3.58
C VAL A 683 -0.30 -19.01 -3.14
N ARG A 684 0.19 -19.04 -1.90
CA ARG A 684 1.22 -19.98 -1.46
C ARG A 684 0.70 -21.41 -1.27
N SER A 685 1.34 -22.33 -1.97
CA SER A 685 0.96 -23.72 -2.15
C SER A 685 2.22 -24.56 -2.41
N ASN A 686 2.95 -24.88 -1.34
CA ASN A 686 4.25 -25.56 -1.36
C ASN A 686 4.46 -26.51 -0.17
N GLU A 687 5.40 -27.44 -0.30
CA GLU A 687 5.69 -28.44 0.74
C GLU A 687 6.62 -27.90 1.84
N HIS A 688 7.74 -27.27 1.47
CA HIS A 688 8.80 -26.90 2.41
C HIS A 688 9.19 -25.41 2.45
N GLN A 689 8.64 -24.57 1.56
CA GLN A 689 9.11 -23.20 1.35
C GLN A 689 8.49 -22.12 2.27
N GLY A 690 7.47 -22.47 3.06
CA GLY A 690 6.74 -21.55 3.94
C GLY A 690 5.89 -20.51 3.16
N ILE A 691 5.29 -19.55 3.88
CA ILE A 691 4.30 -18.62 3.29
C ILE A 691 4.79 -17.17 3.12
N GLY A 692 6.05 -16.87 3.41
CA GLY A 692 6.70 -15.59 3.08
C GLY A 692 6.00 -14.37 3.70
N PHE A 693 5.52 -13.44 2.86
CA PHE A 693 4.85 -12.21 3.29
C PHE A 693 3.58 -12.46 4.13
N LEU A 694 2.95 -13.63 4.03
CA LEU A 694 1.79 -14.00 4.84
C LEU A 694 2.14 -14.32 6.31
N ASN A 695 3.42 -14.33 6.68
CA ASN A 695 3.85 -14.55 8.07
C ASN A 695 3.58 -13.35 9.00
N ASP A 696 3.48 -12.11 8.50
CA ASP A 696 3.30 -10.92 9.36
C ASP A 696 1.85 -10.83 9.87
N PRO A 697 1.60 -10.90 11.19
CA PRO A 697 0.25 -10.79 11.75
C PRO A 697 -0.48 -9.51 11.34
N ARG A 698 0.26 -8.42 11.17
CA ARG A 698 -0.27 -7.09 10.84
C ARG A 698 -0.76 -7.02 9.39
N ARG A 699 -0.12 -7.77 8.48
CA ARG A 699 -0.60 -7.95 7.08
C ARG A 699 -1.93 -8.68 7.06
N LEU A 700 -2.08 -9.75 7.84
CA LEU A 700 -3.35 -10.48 7.91
C LEU A 700 -4.46 -9.61 8.56
N ASN A 701 -4.15 -8.91 9.64
CA ASN A 701 -5.08 -7.98 10.30
C ASN A 701 -5.60 -6.89 9.35
N VAL A 702 -4.71 -6.24 8.58
CA VAL A 702 -5.13 -5.28 7.54
C VAL A 702 -6.03 -5.96 6.50
N ALA A 703 -5.61 -7.08 5.93
CA ALA A 703 -6.35 -7.75 4.86
C ALA A 703 -7.78 -8.18 5.27
N LEU A 704 -7.93 -8.80 6.44
CA LEU A 704 -9.24 -9.24 6.97
C LEU A 704 -10.21 -8.06 7.24
N THR A 705 -9.68 -6.87 7.51
CA THR A 705 -10.47 -5.72 8.00
C THR A 705 -10.72 -4.63 6.94
N ARG A 706 -10.55 -4.96 5.65
CA ARG A 706 -10.89 -4.05 4.53
C ARG A 706 -12.35 -4.10 4.08
N ALA A 707 -13.06 -5.19 4.34
CA ALA A 707 -14.45 -5.38 3.93
C ALA A 707 -15.44 -4.61 4.83
N ARG A 708 -16.59 -4.21 4.28
CA ARG A 708 -17.77 -3.76 5.02
C ARG A 708 -18.82 -4.88 5.12
N TYR A 709 -19.21 -5.46 3.98
CA TYR A 709 -20.31 -6.42 3.88
C TYR A 709 -19.84 -7.87 3.80
N GLY A 710 -18.81 -8.20 3.03
CA GLY A 710 -18.34 -9.59 2.97
C GLY A 710 -16.90 -9.82 2.47
N ILE A 711 -16.36 -11.02 2.77
CA ILE A 711 -15.00 -11.41 2.40
C ILE A 711 -14.92 -12.85 1.86
N VAL A 712 -14.12 -13.06 0.82
CA VAL A 712 -13.78 -14.40 0.31
C VAL A 712 -12.27 -14.58 0.35
N ILE A 713 -11.79 -15.66 0.98
CA ILE A 713 -10.36 -15.97 1.08
C ILE A 713 -10.07 -17.22 0.24
N LEU A 714 -9.12 -17.14 -0.68
CA LEU A 714 -8.62 -18.28 -1.46
C LEU A 714 -7.21 -18.65 -1.00
N GLY A 715 -6.94 -19.93 -0.81
CA GLY A 715 -5.60 -20.41 -0.48
C GLY A 715 -5.54 -21.91 -0.15
N ASN A 716 -4.34 -22.43 0.08
CA ASN A 716 -4.10 -23.82 0.44
C ASN A 716 -4.02 -24.02 1.98
N PRO A 717 -5.03 -24.66 2.62
CA PRO A 717 -5.03 -24.85 4.08
C PRO A 717 -3.82 -25.65 4.57
N LYS A 718 -3.35 -26.65 3.82
CA LYS A 718 -2.22 -27.53 4.22
C LYS A 718 -0.92 -26.76 4.41
N VAL A 719 -0.80 -25.60 3.76
CA VAL A 719 0.43 -24.78 3.75
C VAL A 719 0.28 -23.61 4.71
N LEU A 720 -0.88 -22.97 4.73
CA LEU A 720 -1.22 -21.89 5.65
C LEU A 720 -1.28 -22.38 7.11
N SER A 721 -1.87 -23.56 7.38
CA SER A 721 -2.01 -24.11 8.74
C SER A 721 -0.68 -24.45 9.44
N LYS A 722 0.45 -24.37 8.73
CA LYS A 722 1.80 -24.48 9.29
C LYS A 722 2.15 -23.27 10.17
N GLN A 723 1.50 -22.12 9.95
CA GLN A 723 1.62 -20.94 10.82
C GLN A 723 0.45 -20.87 11.81
N ALA A 724 0.74 -20.60 13.08
CA ALA A 724 -0.24 -20.73 14.16
C ALA A 724 -1.43 -19.75 14.04
N LEU A 725 -1.20 -18.51 13.59
CA LEU A 725 -2.27 -17.52 13.36
C LEU A 725 -3.20 -17.93 12.21
N TRP A 726 -2.64 -18.44 11.11
CA TRP A 726 -3.40 -18.97 9.98
C TRP A 726 -4.14 -20.27 10.33
N ASN A 727 -3.56 -21.10 11.18
CA ASN A 727 -4.20 -22.28 11.74
C ASN A 727 -5.43 -21.89 12.59
N GLY A 728 -5.30 -20.84 13.42
CA GLY A 728 -6.41 -20.22 14.14
C GLY A 728 -7.51 -19.70 13.21
N LEU A 729 -7.15 -18.99 12.13
CA LEU A 729 -8.11 -18.49 11.13
C LEU A 729 -8.85 -19.64 10.42
N LEU A 730 -8.13 -20.65 9.94
CA LEU A 730 -8.70 -21.83 9.29
C LEU A 730 -9.61 -22.62 10.24
N THR A 731 -9.25 -22.70 11.52
CA THR A 731 -10.07 -23.32 12.57
C THR A 731 -11.36 -22.53 12.79
N HIS A 732 -11.28 -21.21 12.98
CA HIS A 732 -12.44 -20.33 13.13
C HIS A 732 -13.39 -20.36 11.92
N TYR A 733 -12.86 -20.46 10.68
CA TYR A 733 -13.70 -20.64 9.49
C TYR A 733 -14.31 -22.05 9.43
N LYS A 734 -13.64 -23.09 9.91
CA LYS A 734 -14.17 -24.46 9.94
C LYS A 734 -15.24 -24.66 11.02
N GLU A 735 -15.04 -24.10 12.21
CA GLU A 735 -15.99 -24.11 13.34
C GLU A 735 -17.29 -23.34 13.02
N HIS A 736 -17.25 -22.44 12.02
CA HIS A 736 -18.38 -21.67 11.53
C HIS A 736 -18.93 -22.16 10.18
N GLU A 737 -18.55 -23.36 9.73
CA GLU A 737 -18.98 -23.98 8.45
C GLU A 737 -18.58 -23.20 7.17
N CYS A 738 -17.82 -22.11 7.34
CA CYS A 738 -17.33 -21.20 6.30
C CYS A 738 -16.05 -21.70 5.58
N LEU A 739 -15.53 -22.89 5.89
CA LEU A 739 -14.39 -23.50 5.17
C LEU A 739 -14.90 -24.48 4.11
N VAL A 740 -14.76 -24.15 2.83
CA VAL A 740 -15.49 -24.83 1.72
C VAL A 740 -14.64 -25.15 0.50
N GLU A 741 -15.07 -26.16 -0.25
CA GLU A 741 -14.49 -26.65 -1.51
C GLU A 741 -15.59 -27.05 -2.52
N GLY A 742 -15.19 -27.50 -3.72
CA GLY A 742 -16.13 -27.74 -4.84
C GLY A 742 -16.31 -26.51 -5.74
N PRO A 743 -17.20 -26.55 -6.75
CA PRO A 743 -17.44 -25.42 -7.63
C PRO A 743 -18.32 -24.35 -6.95
N LEU A 744 -18.17 -23.09 -7.35
CA LEU A 744 -18.83 -21.93 -6.71
C LEU A 744 -20.38 -22.00 -6.70
N ASN A 745 -21.00 -22.75 -7.62
CA ASN A 745 -22.44 -22.99 -7.67
C ASN A 745 -22.93 -24.20 -6.84
N ASN A 746 -22.03 -24.96 -6.21
CA ASN A 746 -22.32 -26.13 -5.38
C ASN A 746 -21.18 -26.34 -4.36
N LEU A 747 -20.93 -25.30 -3.56
CA LEU A 747 -19.91 -25.31 -2.50
C LEU A 747 -20.31 -26.28 -1.39
N LYS A 748 -19.33 -27.00 -0.85
CA LYS A 748 -19.48 -27.97 0.25
C LYS A 748 -18.45 -27.71 1.33
N GLN A 749 -18.77 -28.02 2.59
CA GLN A 749 -17.79 -27.93 3.68
C GLN A 749 -16.57 -28.81 3.38
N SER A 750 -15.37 -28.26 3.60
CA SER A 750 -14.12 -28.96 3.27
C SER A 750 -13.73 -29.97 4.35
N MET A 751 -13.53 -31.21 3.93
CA MET A 751 -13.08 -32.29 4.81
C MET A 751 -11.58 -32.25 5.11
N VAL A 752 -10.83 -31.29 4.53
CA VAL A 752 -9.38 -31.13 4.75
C VAL A 752 -9.03 -31.06 6.23
N GLN A 753 -8.08 -31.89 6.63
CA GLN A 753 -7.55 -31.97 7.99
C GLN A 753 -6.23 -31.20 8.11
N PHE A 754 -6.08 -30.52 9.24
CA PHE A 754 -4.85 -29.87 9.68
C PHE A 754 -4.74 -30.05 11.21
N GLN A 755 -3.53 -29.92 11.76
CA GLN A 755 -3.33 -30.01 13.21
C GLN A 755 -4.17 -28.94 13.91
N LYS A 756 -4.91 -29.30 14.98
CA LYS A 756 -5.61 -28.32 15.82
C LYS A 756 -4.60 -27.31 16.39
N PRO A 757 -4.97 -26.03 16.53
CA PRO A 757 -4.05 -25.03 17.05
C PRO A 757 -3.68 -25.36 18.50
N LYS A 758 -2.38 -25.42 18.79
CA LYS A 758 -1.89 -25.48 20.17
C LYS A 758 -2.37 -24.22 20.89
N LYS A 759 -2.93 -24.35 22.10
CA LYS A 759 -3.35 -23.18 22.90
C LYS A 759 -2.16 -22.26 23.14
N ILE A 760 -2.09 -21.15 22.42
CA ILE A 760 -1.15 -20.07 22.70
C ILE A 760 -1.62 -19.42 24.00
N TYR A 761 -0.85 -19.61 25.08
CA TYR A 761 -0.95 -18.74 26.24
C TYR A 761 -0.45 -17.34 25.85
N ASN A 762 -1.09 -16.27 26.34
CA ASN A 762 -0.81 -14.90 25.92
C ASN A 762 0.68 -14.50 26.14
N ASP A 763 1.50 -14.66 25.10
CA ASP A 763 2.87 -14.17 25.07
C ASP A 763 2.94 -12.85 24.28
N ARG A 764 3.33 -11.78 24.96
CA ARG A 764 3.51 -10.43 24.38
C ARG A 764 4.52 -10.41 23.23
N ARG A 765 5.38 -11.44 23.11
CA ARG A 765 6.41 -11.57 22.06
C ARG A 765 5.87 -11.75 20.63
N LEU A 766 4.57 -11.97 20.42
CA LEU A 766 4.00 -12.07 19.06
C LEU A 766 3.91 -10.75 18.30
N PHE A 767 3.91 -9.60 19.00
CA PHE A 767 3.83 -8.26 18.37
C PHE A 767 5.16 -7.50 18.42
N PHE A 768 6.02 -7.78 19.39
CA PHE A 768 7.36 -7.21 19.49
C PHE A 768 8.39 -8.21 18.96
N GLY A 769 8.91 -7.95 17.75
CA GLY A 769 9.92 -8.79 17.11
C GLY A 769 11.13 -8.98 18.00
N GLY A 770 11.40 -10.24 18.39
CA GLY A 770 12.49 -10.56 19.30
C GLY A 770 13.85 -10.27 18.68
N GLY A 771 14.58 -9.31 19.25
CA GLY A 771 16.03 -9.22 19.06
C GLY A 771 16.73 -10.48 19.58
N PRO A 772 17.97 -10.77 19.14
CA PRO A 772 18.73 -11.92 19.62
C PRO A 772 18.89 -11.84 21.14
N GLY A 773 18.60 -12.95 21.82
CA GLY A 773 18.54 -12.98 23.28
C GLY A 773 19.90 -12.73 23.91
N ILE A 774 19.95 -11.78 24.86
CA ILE A 774 21.11 -11.60 25.75
C ILE A 774 21.26 -12.87 26.58
N VAL A 775 22.35 -13.59 26.36
CA VAL A 775 22.80 -14.66 27.26
C VAL A 775 23.39 -13.99 28.50
N PRO A 776 22.97 -14.34 29.74
CA PRO A 776 23.65 -13.85 30.92
C PRO A 776 25.06 -14.44 30.96
N SER A 777 26.08 -13.61 30.76
CA SER A 777 27.46 -13.96 31.03
C SER A 777 27.78 -13.56 32.46
N ASP A 778 27.90 -14.54 33.35
CA ASP A 778 28.56 -14.32 34.63
C ASP A 778 30.07 -14.04 34.42
N ASN A 779 30.70 -13.53 35.48
CA ASN A 779 32.11 -13.10 35.51
C ASN A 779 33.10 -14.13 34.95
N PHE A 780 34.15 -13.66 34.26
CA PHE A 780 35.51 -13.61 34.83
C PHE A 780 36.42 -12.62 34.08
N GLY A 781 37.54 -12.24 34.70
CA GLY A 781 38.37 -11.10 34.29
C GLY A 781 39.54 -11.37 33.35
N SER A 782 40.30 -10.30 33.07
CA SER A 782 41.40 -10.21 32.11
C SER A 782 42.58 -11.17 32.33
N ALA A 783 43.15 -11.70 31.23
CA ALA A 783 44.59 -11.57 30.92
C ALA A 783 44.96 -12.09 29.51
N ALA A 784 46.07 -11.57 28.99
CA ALA A 784 46.59 -11.66 27.63
C ALA A 784 47.19 -13.02 27.15
N SER A 785 47.59 -13.00 25.87
CA SER A 785 48.77 -13.67 25.27
C SER A 785 48.63 -15.00 24.49
N THR A 786 48.69 -14.84 23.16
CA THR A 786 49.52 -15.57 22.18
C THR A 786 49.65 -17.11 22.16
N SER A 787 49.18 -17.65 21.03
CA SER A 787 49.91 -18.59 20.14
C SER A 787 49.86 -20.10 20.42
N PRO A 788 50.06 -20.96 19.39
CA PRO A 788 49.53 -22.33 19.39
C PRO A 788 50.59 -23.44 19.29
N ASN A 789 50.21 -24.69 19.60
CA ASN A 789 50.55 -25.84 18.73
C ASN A 789 49.86 -27.19 19.09
N ALA A 790 50.04 -28.14 18.16
CA ALA A 790 50.10 -29.60 18.36
C ALA A 790 48.82 -30.47 18.53
N ASP A 791 48.61 -31.26 17.47
CA ASP A 791 48.42 -32.73 17.47
C ASP A 791 47.10 -33.44 17.89
N ARG A 792 46.33 -33.76 16.84
CA ARG A 792 46.18 -35.13 16.25
C ARG A 792 45.52 -36.29 17.05
N ARG A 793 44.72 -37.06 16.26
CA ARG A 793 44.13 -38.41 16.49
C ARG A 793 42.96 -38.44 17.49
N GLY A 794 41.94 -39.28 17.30
CA GLY A 794 41.63 -40.15 16.14
C GLY A 794 40.54 -41.20 16.43
N SER A 795 39.94 -41.74 15.37
CA SER A 795 39.09 -42.97 15.32
C SER A 795 37.73 -43.01 16.02
N ARG A 796 36.69 -42.74 15.21
CA ARG A 796 35.46 -43.54 14.99
C ARG A 796 35.26 -44.83 15.83
N ALA A 797 34.10 -44.94 16.49
CA ALA A 797 33.10 -46.02 16.37
C ALA A 797 31.80 -45.59 17.10
N ARG A 798 30.63 -45.40 16.48
CA ARG A 798 29.67 -46.32 15.81
C ARG A 798 28.71 -47.09 16.76
N ALA A 799 27.55 -46.47 16.98
CA ALA A 799 26.20 -47.05 17.10
C ALA A 799 25.84 -48.10 18.18
N GLY A 800 24.69 -47.89 18.84
CA GLY A 800 23.96 -48.88 19.65
C GLY A 800 22.86 -48.22 20.48
N ALA A 801 21.61 -48.69 20.38
CA ALA A 801 20.49 -48.23 21.20
C ALA A 801 20.18 -49.23 22.32
N TYR A 802 19.51 -48.80 23.41
CA TYR A 802 18.31 -49.44 23.99
C TYR A 802 17.79 -48.65 25.23
N MET A 803 16.54 -48.93 25.61
CA MET A 803 15.73 -48.42 26.76
C MET A 803 14.99 -49.62 27.40
N PRO A 804 14.31 -49.52 28.58
CA PRO A 804 14.14 -48.38 29.50
C PRO A 804 14.99 -48.57 30.80
N PRO A 805 14.56 -48.94 32.05
CA PRO A 805 13.24 -49.23 32.66
C PRO A 805 12.69 -48.07 33.55
N GLY A 806 12.54 -48.25 34.87
CA GLY A 806 11.87 -47.31 35.81
C GLY A 806 12.07 -47.62 37.31
N PRO A 807 11.27 -47.02 38.23
CA PRO A 807 11.68 -46.61 39.60
C PRO A 807 11.29 -47.57 40.75
N PRO A 808 11.68 -47.27 42.02
CA PRO A 808 10.71 -46.68 42.96
C PRO A 808 11.29 -45.71 44.05
N ASN A 809 10.39 -45.19 44.90
CA ASN A 809 10.46 -44.62 46.28
C ASN A 809 11.82 -44.54 47.04
N GLY A 810 12.06 -43.58 47.96
CA GLY A 810 11.24 -42.46 48.46
C GLY A 810 11.69 -41.93 49.85
N THR A 811 11.44 -40.64 50.15
CA THR A 811 11.46 -39.93 51.47
C THR A 811 12.66 -40.05 52.43
N HIS A 812 13.29 -38.91 52.80
CA HIS A 812 13.32 -38.37 54.19
C HIS A 812 13.90 -36.93 54.28
N LYS A 813 13.67 -36.25 55.42
CA LYS A 813 14.12 -34.91 55.87
C LYS A 813 14.53 -35.01 57.36
N PRO A 814 15.43 -34.18 57.96
CA PRO A 814 15.01 -32.87 58.53
C PRO A 814 16.07 -31.75 58.75
N GLY A 815 15.60 -30.49 58.95
CA GLY A 815 16.21 -29.44 59.81
C GLY A 815 17.34 -28.56 59.24
N VAL A 816 17.60 -27.32 59.72
CA VAL A 816 16.89 -26.42 60.68
C VAL A 816 17.11 -24.93 60.25
N HIS A 817 16.21 -24.03 60.69
CA HIS A 817 16.19 -22.55 60.53
C HIS A 817 17.14 -21.81 61.54
N PRO A 818 17.31 -20.45 61.59
CA PRO A 818 16.43 -19.32 61.19
C PRO A 818 17.17 -18.22 60.35
N SER A 819 16.74 -16.96 60.14
CA SER A 819 15.65 -16.10 60.71
C SER A 819 15.20 -15.00 59.72
N GLY A 820 14.06 -14.34 59.99
CA GLY A 820 13.64 -13.07 59.34
C GLY A 820 12.12 -12.81 59.44
N PHE A 821 11.68 -11.61 59.83
CA PHE A 821 10.26 -11.34 60.19
C PHE A 821 9.35 -10.98 58.99
N PRO A 822 8.09 -11.45 58.97
CA PRO A 822 7.08 -11.09 57.97
C PRO A 822 6.02 -10.09 58.49
N MET A 823 5.27 -9.47 57.56
CA MET A 823 3.97 -8.81 57.82
C MET A 823 2.91 -9.30 56.80
N PRO A 824 1.60 -9.21 57.11
CA PRO A 824 0.65 -10.26 56.71
C PRO A 824 -0.11 -10.01 55.40
N ARG A 825 -0.55 -11.12 54.77
CA ARG A 825 -1.66 -11.13 53.79
C ARG A 825 -2.99 -11.37 54.49
N VAL A 826 -4.02 -10.63 54.10
CA VAL A 826 -5.43 -10.82 54.49
C VAL A 826 -6.18 -11.40 53.28
N PRO A 827 -7.09 -12.39 53.44
CA PRO A 827 -7.66 -13.14 52.32
C PRO A 827 -8.79 -12.39 51.58
N LEU A 828 -8.98 -12.73 50.29
CA LEU A 828 -10.13 -12.32 49.48
C LEU A 828 -11.12 -13.50 49.33
N PRO A 829 -12.44 -13.26 49.40
CA PRO A 829 -13.48 -14.30 49.27
C PRO A 829 -13.72 -14.74 47.82
N PRO A 830 -14.37 -15.90 47.59
CA PRO A 830 -14.58 -16.47 46.25
C PRO A 830 -15.71 -15.79 45.46
N PHE A 831 -15.55 -15.75 44.13
CA PHE A 831 -16.61 -15.34 43.19
C PHE A 831 -17.57 -16.52 42.90
N PRO A 832 -18.90 -16.31 42.95
CA PRO A 832 -19.88 -17.32 42.53
C PRO A 832 -20.05 -17.38 41.00
N GLY A 833 -20.42 -18.56 40.49
CA GLY A 833 -20.80 -18.75 39.09
C GLY A 833 -22.25 -18.32 38.78
N PRO A 834 -22.63 -18.24 37.49
CA PRO A 834 -23.94 -17.73 37.08
C PRO A 834 -25.07 -18.75 37.27
N GLN A 835 -26.21 -18.30 37.79
CA GLN A 835 -27.52 -18.94 37.60
C GLN A 835 -28.58 -17.91 37.15
N PRO A 836 -29.63 -18.34 36.41
CA PRO A 836 -30.53 -17.44 35.72
C PRO A 836 -31.81 -17.10 36.49
N TYR A 837 -32.18 -15.81 36.52
CA TYR A 837 -33.52 -15.31 36.81
C TYR A 837 -33.84 -14.22 35.77
N ALA A 838 -34.94 -14.21 35.01
CA ALA A 838 -36.38 -14.44 35.29
C ALA A 838 -37.14 -13.11 35.55
N ILE A 839 -38.39 -13.05 35.07
CA ILE A 839 -39.15 -11.81 34.83
C ILE A 839 -40.04 -11.47 36.05
N PRO A 840 -40.02 -10.22 36.56
CA PRO A 840 -41.04 -9.71 37.48
C PRO A 840 -42.28 -9.17 36.75
N ALA A 841 -43.47 -9.38 37.32
CA ALA A 841 -44.75 -8.89 36.80
C ALA A 841 -45.32 -7.70 37.63
N ARG A 842 -46.54 -7.25 37.29
CA ARG A 842 -47.16 -5.97 37.74
C ARG A 842 -47.81 -5.97 39.14
N GLY A 843 -47.84 -4.79 39.75
CA GLY A 843 -48.92 -4.23 40.60
C GLY A 843 -48.73 -2.69 40.68
N ALA A 844 -49.63 -1.84 40.18
CA ALA A 844 -50.92 -1.38 40.75
C ALA A 844 -50.70 -0.55 42.04
N VAL A 845 -51.21 0.69 42.27
CA VAL A 845 -52.44 1.45 41.88
C VAL A 845 -52.07 2.97 41.91
N HIS A 846 -52.68 4.02 41.30
CA HIS A 846 -53.88 4.33 40.45
C HIS A 846 -53.39 4.94 39.09
N GLY A 847 -54.06 5.76 38.23
CA GLY A 847 -55.42 6.36 38.12
C GLY A 847 -55.49 7.89 38.42
N PRO A 848 -56.34 8.74 37.75
CA PRO A 848 -57.27 8.46 36.64
C PRO A 848 -57.05 9.25 35.31
N VAL A 849 -57.22 8.54 34.19
CA VAL A 849 -58.00 8.85 32.97
C VAL A 849 -57.87 10.22 32.23
N GLY A 850 -57.45 10.13 30.96
CA GLY A 850 -57.71 11.07 29.85
C GLY A 850 -57.56 10.32 28.50
N ALA A 851 -58.38 10.62 27.48
CA ALA A 851 -58.64 9.71 26.35
C ALA A 851 -57.86 9.99 25.04
N VAL A 852 -57.88 8.99 24.14
CA VAL A 852 -57.15 8.91 22.84
C VAL A 852 -58.13 8.97 21.65
N PRO A 853 -57.70 9.47 20.47
CA PRO A 853 -58.18 8.93 19.19
C PRO A 853 -57.03 8.48 18.24
N GLN A 854 -57.41 7.73 17.19
CA GLN A 854 -56.51 6.91 16.36
C GLN A 854 -56.04 7.56 15.03
N VAL A 855 -55.09 6.90 14.36
CA VAL A 855 -54.59 7.19 13.00
C VAL A 855 -55.33 6.32 11.95
N PRO A 856 -55.64 6.86 10.77
CA PRO A 856 -55.76 6.08 9.54
C PRO A 856 -54.90 6.59 8.35
N GLN A 857 -54.95 5.84 7.25
CA GLN A 857 -54.05 5.87 6.07
C GLN A 857 -54.31 7.04 5.07
N PRO A 858 -53.35 7.35 4.17
CA PRO A 858 -53.54 8.35 3.10
C PRO A 858 -54.25 7.79 1.84
N GLY A 859 -55.14 8.58 1.22
CA GLY A 859 -55.84 8.19 -0.02
C GLY A 859 -56.50 9.32 -0.81
N THR A 860 -55.82 9.76 -1.88
CA THR A 860 -56.31 10.26 -3.19
C THR A 860 -57.45 11.30 -3.33
N ARG A 861 -57.22 12.29 -4.21
CA ARG A 861 -58.15 13.23 -4.92
C ARG A 861 -58.60 14.52 -4.19
N GLY A 862 -58.77 15.60 -4.98
CA GLY A 862 -59.55 16.79 -4.60
C GLY A 862 -59.12 18.11 -5.28
N PHE A 863 -59.71 18.45 -6.43
CA PHE A 863 -59.75 19.84 -6.94
C PHE A 863 -61.05 20.50 -6.46
N GLY A 864 -61.03 21.78 -6.08
CA GLY A 864 -62.23 22.56 -5.74
C GLY A 864 -61.88 23.97 -5.22
N ALA A 865 -62.70 24.98 -5.55
CA ALA A 865 -62.40 26.39 -5.26
C ALA A 865 -63.58 27.12 -4.59
N GLY A 866 -63.32 28.19 -3.82
CA GLY A 866 -64.38 29.03 -3.25
C GLY A 866 -63.91 30.20 -2.38
N ARG A 867 -63.96 31.43 -2.95
CA ARG A 867 -64.19 32.78 -2.35
C ARG A 867 -64.07 32.87 -0.81
N GLY A 868 -63.14 33.61 -0.22
CA GLY A 868 -63.04 35.09 -0.21
C GLY A 868 -63.14 35.59 1.26
N ASN A 869 -63.18 36.87 1.64
CA ASN A 869 -62.86 38.19 1.05
C ASN A 869 -62.95 39.22 2.22
N GLY A 870 -62.20 40.32 2.36
CA GLY A 870 -61.15 40.96 1.55
C GLY A 870 -61.25 42.50 1.67
N GLY A 871 -60.18 43.22 2.03
CA GLY A 871 -60.21 44.67 2.31
C GLY A 871 -58.85 45.40 2.16
N ALA A 872 -58.89 46.59 1.54
CA ALA A 872 -57.79 47.54 1.25
C ALA A 872 -58.41 48.98 1.28
N PRO A 873 -57.95 50.07 0.58
CA PRO A 873 -56.85 50.29 -0.38
C PRO A 873 -55.55 50.69 0.37
N ILE A 874 -54.53 51.45 -0.06
CA ILE A 874 -54.17 52.36 -1.19
C ILE A 874 -52.66 52.05 -1.49
N GLY A 875 -52.06 52.17 -2.69
CA GLY A 875 -52.28 52.95 -3.93
C GLY A 875 -51.13 53.98 -4.08
N SER A 876 -50.63 54.39 -5.24
CA SER A 876 -51.02 54.27 -6.66
C SER A 876 -49.76 53.90 -7.52
N HIS A 877 -49.48 54.18 -8.81
CA HIS A 877 -49.99 55.06 -9.89
C HIS A 877 -49.85 54.36 -11.28
N LEU A 878 -50.01 55.09 -12.40
CA LEU A 878 -50.07 54.64 -13.82
C LEU A 878 -49.54 55.78 -14.75
N PRO A 879 -49.45 55.73 -16.12
CA PRO A 879 -50.23 54.91 -17.07
C PRO A 879 -49.57 54.34 -18.38
N HIS A 880 -50.27 53.39 -19.02
CA HIS A 880 -50.51 53.09 -20.48
C HIS A 880 -49.47 53.34 -21.61
N GLN A 881 -49.55 52.72 -22.81
CA GLN A 881 -50.73 52.27 -23.60
C GLN A 881 -50.49 51.03 -24.54
N GLN A 882 -51.51 50.72 -25.37
CA GLN A 882 -51.74 49.64 -26.36
C GLN A 882 -50.59 49.33 -27.37
N GLY A 883 -50.58 48.22 -28.15
CA GLY A 883 -51.64 47.22 -28.44
C GLY A 883 -51.16 45.98 -29.25
N THR A 884 -52.07 45.27 -29.93
CA THR A 884 -51.89 43.90 -30.49
C THR A 884 -51.53 43.81 -31.98
N GLN A 885 -50.68 42.86 -32.40
CA GLN A 885 -50.92 41.98 -33.59
C GLN A 885 -49.88 40.84 -33.83
N GLN A 886 -50.41 39.69 -34.30
CA GLN A 886 -49.84 38.63 -35.16
C GLN A 886 -48.67 37.70 -34.76
N ASN A 887 -48.70 36.50 -35.36
CA ASN A 887 -47.82 35.33 -35.15
C ASN A 887 -46.56 35.36 -36.04
N ILE A 888 -45.49 34.71 -35.57
CA ILE A 888 -44.52 33.81 -36.27
C ILE A 888 -43.53 33.31 -35.19
N GLY A 889 -43.14 32.03 -35.06
CA GLY A 889 -43.64 30.79 -35.67
C GLY A 889 -42.76 29.61 -35.21
N THR A 890 -43.36 28.49 -34.75
CA THR A 890 -42.61 27.34 -34.17
C THR A 890 -43.31 26.00 -34.41
N ILE A 891 -42.68 25.08 -35.17
CA ILE A 891 -43.00 23.65 -35.43
C ILE A 891 -41.74 23.07 -36.14
N GLY A 892 -41.32 21.80 -36.01
CA GLY A 892 -41.77 20.66 -35.19
C GLY A 892 -41.74 19.31 -35.95
N SER A 893 -41.40 18.19 -35.28
CA SER A 893 -41.40 16.78 -35.77
C SER A 893 -40.34 16.40 -36.85
N SER A 894 -39.82 15.16 -37.03
CA SER A 894 -39.76 13.87 -36.28
C SER A 894 -38.66 12.97 -36.99
N PHE A 895 -38.45 11.63 -36.88
CA PHE A 895 -39.18 10.47 -36.33
C PHE A 895 -38.27 9.26 -35.92
N ASN A 896 -38.60 8.00 -36.31
CA ASN A 896 -38.07 6.72 -35.78
C ASN A 896 -37.02 5.96 -36.65
N PHE A 897 -36.37 4.96 -36.05
CA PHE A 897 -35.63 3.84 -36.69
C PHE A 897 -36.46 2.52 -36.70
N PRO A 898 -36.15 1.57 -37.62
CA PRO A 898 -36.44 0.14 -37.47
C PRO A 898 -35.17 -0.77 -37.50
N LEU A 899 -35.33 -2.07 -37.23
CA LEU A 899 -34.30 -3.12 -37.29
C LEU A 899 -34.39 -3.92 -38.61
N GLU A 900 -33.29 -4.58 -39.04
CA GLU A 900 -33.21 -6.07 -39.10
C GLU A 900 -31.78 -6.59 -39.41
N ASN A 901 -31.61 -7.91 -39.64
CA ASN A 901 -30.36 -8.66 -39.44
C ASN A 901 -29.82 -9.34 -40.77
N PRO A 902 -29.03 -10.43 -40.83
CA PRO A 902 -27.78 -10.41 -41.62
C PRO A 902 -27.68 -11.44 -42.76
N ASN A 903 -26.94 -11.12 -43.84
CA ASN A 903 -26.19 -12.11 -44.65
C ASN A 903 -25.35 -11.47 -45.79
N SER A 904 -24.04 -11.73 -45.81
CA SER A 904 -23.24 -12.00 -47.03
C SER A 904 -21.77 -12.30 -46.70
N GLN A 905 -21.13 -13.14 -47.52
CA GLN A 905 -19.71 -13.48 -47.45
C GLN A 905 -18.88 -12.48 -48.29
N PRO A 906 -17.56 -12.40 -48.05
CA PRO A 906 -16.59 -12.27 -49.13
C PRO A 906 -15.76 -13.57 -49.30
N SER A 907 -15.53 -13.95 -50.56
CA SER A 907 -14.89 -15.22 -50.93
C SER A 907 -13.38 -15.11 -51.18
N VAL A 908 -12.72 -16.27 -51.24
CA VAL A 908 -11.29 -16.47 -51.55
C VAL A 908 -10.90 -15.84 -52.91
N GLY A 909 -9.74 -15.16 -52.97
CA GLY A 909 -9.15 -14.75 -54.25
C GLY A 909 -7.85 -13.93 -54.13
N GLY A 910 -6.76 -14.48 -54.67
CA GLY A 910 -5.54 -13.78 -55.10
C GLY A 910 -4.91 -14.58 -56.25
N PRO A 911 -3.65 -14.36 -56.67
CA PRO A 911 -2.71 -13.26 -56.37
C PRO A 911 -2.13 -12.64 -57.67
N LEU A 912 -0.93 -12.04 -57.60
CA LEU A 912 0.01 -11.72 -58.71
C LEU A 912 -0.31 -10.58 -59.70
N SER A 913 0.46 -9.47 -59.63
CA SER A 913 1.36 -9.06 -60.73
C SER A 913 2.33 -7.93 -60.34
N GLN A 914 3.60 -8.09 -60.75
CA GLN A 914 4.66 -7.07 -60.91
C GLN A 914 4.91 -6.89 -62.43
N PRO A 915 5.82 -6.02 -62.92
CA PRO A 915 6.19 -4.64 -62.54
C PRO A 915 6.33 -3.70 -63.78
N GLY A 916 6.77 -2.45 -63.59
CA GLY A 916 7.36 -1.58 -64.65
C GLY A 916 7.00 -0.09 -64.47
N PHE A 917 7.89 0.93 -64.44
CA PHE A 917 9.09 1.34 -65.21
C PHE A 917 8.84 2.05 -66.57
N VAL A 918 8.71 3.38 -66.55
CA VAL A 918 9.27 4.42 -67.46
C VAL A 918 9.22 5.75 -66.63
N ASN A 919 10.23 6.57 -66.33
CA ASN A 919 11.56 6.95 -66.85
C ASN A 919 11.59 8.22 -67.73
N ASN A 920 12.27 9.29 -67.29
CA ASN A 920 13.04 10.32 -68.06
C ASN A 920 13.29 11.59 -67.20
N ILE A 921 14.53 11.97 -66.80
CA ILE A 921 15.66 12.61 -67.52
C ILE A 921 15.76 14.13 -67.23
N ILE A 922 16.89 14.57 -66.61
CA ILE A 922 17.80 15.71 -66.91
C ILE A 922 18.76 15.90 -65.69
N GLY A 923 20.04 16.22 -65.96
CA GLY A 923 21.07 16.70 -65.01
C GLY A 923 22.05 17.61 -65.78
N PRO A 924 23.38 17.66 -65.50
CA PRO A 924 24.13 17.44 -64.25
C PRO A 924 25.25 18.50 -63.99
N ARG A 925 25.98 18.43 -62.86
CA ARG A 925 27.40 18.85 -62.57
C ARG A 925 27.67 18.61 -61.05
N ALA A 926 28.77 18.00 -60.59
CA ALA A 926 30.20 18.38 -60.63
C ALA A 926 30.52 19.59 -59.71
N GLU A 927 31.59 19.63 -58.88
CA GLU A 927 32.75 18.72 -58.76
C GLU A 927 33.52 18.85 -57.41
N SER A 928 34.07 17.72 -56.93
CA SER A 928 35.32 17.45 -56.15
C SER A 928 35.93 18.34 -55.02
N ASN A 929 36.62 17.61 -54.11
CA ASN A 929 37.89 17.89 -53.40
C ASN A 929 37.96 18.21 -51.88
N PHE A 930 38.84 17.41 -51.26
CA PHE A 930 39.48 17.42 -49.92
C PHE A 930 40.65 18.46 -49.87
N PRO A 931 41.36 18.72 -48.74
CA PRO A 931 41.51 17.95 -47.49
C PRO A 931 40.69 18.43 -46.28
#